data_AF-A0A6J7AVF9-F1
#
_entry.id   AF-A0A6J7AVF9-F1
#
_cell.length_a   1.000
_cell.length_b   1.000
_cell.length_c   1.000
_cell.angle_alpha   90.00
_cell.angle_beta   90.00
_cell.angle_gamma   90.00
#
_symmetry.space_group_name_H-M   'P 1'
#
loop_
_entity.id
_entity.type
_entity.pdbx_description
1 polymer ?
#
loop_
_entity_poly.entity_id
_entity_poly.type
_entity_poly.pdbx_seq_one_letter_code
_entity_poly.pdbx_strand_id
1 'polypeptide(L)'
;MRDETSFCRICNAMCGIVVTVDDEQRVQRVRGDDAHPLSRGYTCPKGRAIGTFHHDPRRLDRPEIRGEVVGWDHALDDIAALVRATIEANGPDSIGMYLASGSAFDTNGRRAAERFLRMLGSAQKYTAATIDTPSKPLVAELVGGWSGLTPVWDHERSSLFLLVGSNPLVSHGHSNAMPDPIVRLREHKARGGELWVIDPRRTETARLADRHLAPVPSTDHLVLAHLVREILRDGADHSYLEDHVDPAALRVLTQTVEPCTREMVAAASTVDAEDLDALVDAVRRAGRVSALTGTGVSMGKHANITEWMLWALHIVTGSYDRPGGMWFNPGYLLQLDTREWTASDGLPGPGPASRPLLPRRFDEYPCAGLVPEIEAGNLRVLFVVGGNPICALPGEARLRAALASLDALIVLDVVRTDTTELATHILPAAGQLERADLPWLLDAYQLAVATQYTPAVVPLGAERRAMWHTFASLGERLGVEVLPRSMSLADATDETLLEQITSRSRGGVAEVFAARSGTVHSGAVFGWVHERVLDHGRWRIAPAPLVEQFTAALAEHHERPDSTSLRLIPQRQLRKMNSQLRDIGDRTDQVLVHAHPQAVGELIDGDTVVVESPFGSAIGVLHTDASLAPRAVSIPHGWHTTNVCALTDTDAEVDPYSGMVWQSGIPVTVRRA
;
A
#
# COMPACT_ATOMS: atom_id res chain seq x y z
N MET A 1 -30.01 19.37 -12.99
CA MET A 1 -29.28 18.21 -12.40
C MET A 1 -28.99 17.16 -13.46
N ARG A 2 -27.78 16.60 -13.50
CA ARG A 2 -27.37 15.52 -14.40
C ARG A 2 -26.58 14.46 -13.65
N ASP A 3 -26.62 13.22 -14.12
CA ASP A 3 -25.83 12.10 -13.60
C ASP A 3 -24.65 11.83 -14.54
N GLU A 4 -23.43 11.79 -14.01
CA GLU A 4 -22.20 11.49 -14.75
C GLU A 4 -21.51 10.25 -14.16
N THR A 5 -21.08 9.33 -15.01
CA THR A 5 -20.31 8.16 -14.58
C THR A 5 -18.84 8.52 -14.38
N SER A 6 -18.25 8.02 -13.29
CA SER A 6 -16.83 8.10 -12.98
C SER A 6 -16.41 6.88 -12.16
N PHE A 7 -15.23 6.94 -11.54
CA PHE A 7 -14.77 5.93 -10.59
C PHE A 7 -14.15 6.56 -9.35
N CYS A 8 -14.11 5.80 -8.25
CA CYS A 8 -13.59 6.25 -6.97
C CYS A 8 -12.06 6.16 -6.93
N ARG A 9 -11.36 7.28 -6.66
CA ARG A 9 -9.89 7.39 -6.58
C ARG A 9 -9.38 7.45 -5.13
N ILE A 10 -9.94 6.62 -4.25
CA ILE A 10 -9.58 6.57 -2.81
C ILE A 10 -8.72 5.34 -2.46
N CYS A 11 -9.00 4.19 -3.08
CA CYS A 11 -8.25 2.95 -2.87
C CYS A 11 -8.13 2.17 -4.19
N ASN A 12 -7.32 1.10 -4.17
CA ASN A 12 -7.04 0.26 -5.33
C ASN A 12 -8.27 -0.46 -5.92
N ALA A 13 -9.38 -0.54 -5.18
CA ALA A 13 -10.60 -1.22 -5.65
C ALA A 13 -11.33 -0.46 -6.77
N MET A 14 -11.07 0.86 -6.90
CA MET A 14 -11.55 1.74 -7.97
C MET A 14 -12.98 1.46 -8.44
N CYS A 15 -13.90 1.42 -7.48
CA CYS A 15 -15.29 1.16 -7.75
C CYS A 15 -15.90 2.23 -8.67
N GLY A 16 -16.75 1.80 -9.61
CA GLY A 16 -17.53 2.69 -10.45
C GLY A 16 -18.53 3.48 -9.62
N ILE A 17 -18.67 4.76 -9.94
CA ILE A 17 -19.59 5.68 -9.26
C ILE A 17 -20.40 6.48 -10.26
N VAL A 18 -21.59 6.89 -9.85
CA VAL A 18 -22.37 7.91 -10.53
C VAL A 18 -22.43 9.14 -9.63
N VAL A 19 -22.09 10.28 -10.21
CA VAL A 19 -22.04 11.58 -9.55
C VAL A 19 -23.19 12.43 -10.10
N THR A 20 -24.12 12.81 -9.22
CA THR A 20 -25.19 13.75 -9.55
C THR A 20 -24.66 15.17 -9.35
N VAL A 21 -24.71 15.99 -10.40
CA VAL A 21 -24.24 17.39 -10.43
C VAL A 21 -25.43 18.31 -10.73
N ASP A 22 -25.52 19.46 -10.06
CA ASP A 22 -26.55 20.48 -10.36
C ASP A 22 -26.15 21.40 -11.53
N ASP A 23 -27.00 22.38 -11.82
CA ASP A 23 -26.78 23.29 -12.95
C ASP A 23 -25.65 24.30 -12.65
N GLU A 24 -25.32 24.52 -11.36
CA GLU A 24 -24.19 25.31 -10.86
C GLU A 24 -22.87 24.51 -10.81
N GLN A 25 -22.85 23.30 -11.37
CA GLN A 25 -21.70 22.39 -11.35
C GLN A 25 -21.31 21.89 -9.95
N ARG A 26 -22.20 21.97 -8.95
CA ARG A 26 -21.93 21.41 -7.62
C ARG A 26 -22.33 19.94 -7.55
N VAL A 27 -21.45 19.14 -6.93
CA VAL A 27 -21.71 17.73 -6.64
C VAL A 27 -22.77 17.63 -5.54
N GLN A 28 -23.90 17.01 -5.85
CA GLN A 28 -25.04 16.84 -4.95
C GLN A 28 -25.08 15.45 -4.30
N ARG A 29 -24.68 14.42 -5.05
CA ARG A 29 -24.74 13.03 -4.57
C ARG A 29 -23.73 12.15 -5.29
N VAL A 30 -23.17 11.17 -4.57
CA VAL A 30 -22.34 10.11 -5.12
C VAL A 30 -22.94 8.76 -4.74
N ARG A 31 -23.20 7.90 -5.74
CA ARG A 31 -23.66 6.52 -5.57
C ARG A 31 -22.79 5.57 -6.37
N GLY A 32 -22.94 4.26 -6.17
CA GLY A 32 -22.25 3.28 -7.00
C GLY A 32 -22.87 3.22 -8.41
N ASP A 33 -22.05 2.85 -9.38
CA ASP A 33 -22.49 2.59 -10.75
C ASP A 33 -22.93 1.13 -10.91
N ASP A 34 -24.23 0.92 -11.10
CA ASP A 34 -24.84 -0.41 -11.29
C ASP A 34 -24.33 -1.11 -12.55
N ALA A 35 -23.89 -0.33 -13.57
CA ALA A 35 -23.36 -0.86 -14.82
C ALA A 35 -21.87 -1.24 -14.73
N HIS A 36 -21.16 -0.86 -13.68
CA HIS A 36 -19.73 -1.14 -13.59
C HIS A 36 -19.45 -2.64 -13.38
N PRO A 37 -18.65 -3.29 -14.24
CA PRO A 37 -18.57 -4.76 -14.30
C PRO A 37 -18.00 -5.39 -13.03
N LEU A 38 -17.01 -4.76 -12.38
CA LEU A 38 -16.39 -5.31 -11.17
C LEU A 38 -17.08 -4.91 -9.87
N SER A 39 -17.59 -3.68 -9.75
CA SER A 39 -18.18 -3.18 -8.51
C SER A 39 -19.69 -3.38 -8.43
N ARG A 40 -20.40 -3.53 -9.56
CA ARG A 40 -21.82 -3.93 -9.62
C ARG A 40 -22.72 -3.06 -8.73
N GLY A 41 -22.54 -1.73 -8.77
CA GLY A 41 -23.29 -0.78 -7.92
C GLY A 41 -22.73 -0.59 -6.51
N TYR A 42 -21.69 -1.32 -6.13
CA TYR A 42 -21.05 -1.16 -4.82
C TYR A 42 -20.23 0.12 -4.73
N THR A 43 -20.41 0.85 -3.63
CA THR A 43 -19.47 1.87 -3.16
C THR A 43 -19.51 1.93 -1.63
N CYS A 44 -18.36 2.13 -1.00
CA CYS A 44 -18.22 2.17 0.47
C CYS A 44 -18.50 3.58 1.02
N PRO A 45 -18.57 3.77 2.36
CA PRO A 45 -18.79 5.10 2.95
C PRO A 45 -17.78 6.16 2.49
N LYS A 46 -16.51 5.77 2.27
CA LYS A 46 -15.47 6.68 1.76
C LYS A 46 -15.80 7.17 0.34
N GLY A 47 -16.15 6.25 -0.55
CA GLY A 47 -16.54 6.58 -1.93
C GLY A 47 -17.79 7.46 -1.99
N ARG A 48 -18.80 7.20 -1.14
CA ARG A 48 -20.00 8.04 -1.04
C ARG A 48 -19.70 9.46 -0.57
N ALA A 49 -18.63 9.63 0.21
CA ALA A 49 -18.24 10.92 0.75
C ALA A 49 -17.36 11.77 -0.18
N ILE A 50 -17.08 11.32 -1.41
CA ILE A 50 -16.29 12.09 -2.40
C ILE A 50 -16.89 13.48 -2.62
N GLY A 51 -18.22 13.61 -2.67
CA GLY A 51 -18.88 14.91 -2.81
C GLY A 51 -18.59 15.84 -1.62
N THR A 52 -18.67 15.31 -0.39
CA THR A 52 -18.32 16.05 0.83
C THR A 52 -16.86 16.48 0.83
N PHE A 53 -15.95 15.58 0.44
CA PHE A 53 -14.52 15.88 0.34
C PHE A 53 -14.21 16.92 -0.76
N HIS A 54 -14.91 16.85 -1.89
CA HIS A 54 -14.76 17.83 -2.97
C HIS A 54 -15.14 19.25 -2.51
N HIS A 55 -16.15 19.37 -1.65
CA HIS A 55 -16.62 20.64 -1.08
C HIS A 55 -16.00 20.97 0.30
N ASP A 56 -14.90 20.32 0.69
CA ASP A 56 -14.30 20.52 2.00
C ASP A 56 -13.90 21.99 2.22
N PRO A 57 -14.23 22.64 3.35
CA PRO A 57 -13.90 24.06 3.57
C PRO A 57 -12.38 24.32 3.59
N ARG A 58 -11.54 23.28 3.72
CA ARG A 58 -10.08 23.36 3.65
C ARG A 58 -9.54 23.21 2.23
N ARG A 59 -10.37 23.21 1.18
CA ARG A 59 -9.90 23.14 -0.21
C ARG A 59 -8.82 24.20 -0.45
N LEU A 60 -7.74 23.78 -1.10
CA LEU A 60 -6.71 24.68 -1.59
C LEU A 60 -7.16 25.23 -2.95
N ASP A 61 -7.27 26.56 -3.05
CA ASP A 61 -7.86 27.23 -4.21
C ASP A 61 -6.90 28.18 -4.92
N ARG A 62 -5.85 28.63 -4.25
CA ARG A 62 -4.83 29.54 -4.79
C ARG A 62 -3.43 29.13 -4.31
N PRO A 63 -2.38 29.42 -5.10
CA PRO A 63 -1.01 29.24 -4.65
C PRO A 63 -0.69 30.13 -3.45
N GLU A 64 0.15 29.61 -2.55
CA GLU A 64 0.67 30.36 -1.41
C GLU A 64 2.18 30.22 -1.30
N ILE A 65 2.86 31.29 -0.93
CA ILE A 65 4.27 31.31 -0.54
C ILE A 65 4.35 31.85 0.88
N ARG A 66 4.86 31.04 1.81
CA ARG A 66 5.00 31.38 3.24
C ARG A 66 3.72 31.93 3.87
N GLY A 67 2.57 31.37 3.48
CA GLY A 67 1.24 31.74 3.97
C GLY A 67 0.57 32.90 3.23
N GLU A 68 1.27 33.58 2.32
CA GLU A 68 0.70 34.67 1.52
C GLU A 68 0.18 34.14 0.18
N VAL A 69 -1.04 34.52 -0.19
CA VAL A 69 -1.66 34.14 -1.46
C VAL A 69 -0.97 34.88 -2.61
N VAL A 70 -0.55 34.14 -3.63
CA VAL A 70 0.15 34.69 -4.80
C VAL A 70 -0.44 34.17 -6.12
N GLY A 71 -0.09 34.82 -7.22
CA GLY A 71 -0.42 34.34 -8.55
C GLY A 71 0.44 33.14 -8.97
N TRP A 72 -0.10 32.28 -9.83
CA TRP A 72 0.58 31.08 -10.32
C TRP A 72 1.94 31.34 -10.97
N ASP A 73 2.05 32.35 -11.82
CA ASP A 73 3.33 32.62 -12.49
C ASP A 73 4.41 33.00 -11.49
N HIS A 74 4.07 33.81 -10.48
CA HIS A 74 4.99 34.14 -9.40
C HIS A 74 5.40 32.90 -8.59
N ALA A 75 4.45 32.04 -8.21
CA ALA A 75 4.75 30.79 -7.49
C ALA A 75 5.66 29.86 -8.29
N LEU A 76 5.41 29.70 -9.59
CA LEU A 76 6.20 28.82 -10.45
C LEU A 76 7.58 29.41 -10.75
N ASP A 77 7.69 30.73 -10.94
CA ASP A 77 8.97 31.42 -11.13
C ASP A 77 9.84 31.35 -9.88
N ASP A 78 9.26 31.55 -8.70
CA ASP A 78 9.97 31.45 -7.42
C ASP A 78 10.51 30.04 -7.18
N ILE A 79 9.64 29.02 -7.34
CA ILE A 79 10.06 27.61 -7.23
C ILE A 79 11.14 27.26 -8.26
N ALA A 80 10.99 27.69 -9.51
CA ALA A 80 11.99 27.41 -10.55
C ALA A 80 13.34 28.10 -10.26
N ALA A 81 13.33 29.34 -9.79
CA ALA A 81 14.55 30.04 -9.37
C ALA A 81 15.22 29.33 -8.20
N LEU A 82 14.44 28.94 -7.19
CA LEU A 82 14.92 28.22 -6.00
C LEU A 82 15.51 26.86 -6.36
N VAL A 83 14.81 26.05 -7.17
CA VAL A 83 15.30 24.74 -7.62
C VAL A 83 16.59 24.90 -8.41
N ARG A 84 16.66 25.85 -9.34
CA ARG A 84 17.87 26.12 -10.12
C ARG A 84 19.06 26.47 -9.22
N ALA A 85 18.88 27.45 -8.33
CA ALA A 85 19.93 27.89 -7.42
C ALA A 85 20.40 26.74 -6.49
N THR A 86 19.48 25.91 -6.03
CA THR A 86 19.81 24.77 -5.15
C THR A 86 20.62 23.73 -5.90
N ILE A 87 20.24 23.39 -7.13
CA ILE A 87 20.98 22.45 -7.99
C ILE A 87 22.37 22.99 -8.34
N GLU A 88 22.48 24.28 -8.69
CA GLU A 88 23.77 24.92 -8.98
C GLU A 88 24.74 24.86 -7.79
N ALA A 89 24.22 25.02 -6.57
CA ALA A 89 25.04 25.02 -5.36
C ALA A 89 25.34 23.61 -4.81
N ASN A 90 24.43 22.64 -4.96
CA ASN A 90 24.48 21.37 -4.21
C ASN A 90 24.33 20.12 -5.10
N GLY A 91 24.10 20.27 -6.40
CA GLY A 91 23.81 19.17 -7.32
C GLY A 91 22.33 18.73 -7.29
N PRO A 92 21.93 17.85 -8.23
CA PRO A 92 20.53 17.50 -8.46
C PRO A 92 19.88 16.72 -7.30
N ASP A 93 20.64 15.88 -6.60
CA ASP A 93 20.18 15.11 -5.43
C ASP A 93 19.85 15.98 -4.20
N SER A 94 19.99 17.31 -4.31
CA SER A 94 19.45 18.26 -3.34
C SER A 94 17.95 18.53 -3.47
N ILE A 95 17.33 18.02 -4.55
CA ILE A 95 15.91 18.10 -4.81
C ILE A 95 15.31 16.69 -4.67
N GLY A 96 14.27 16.53 -3.86
CA GLY A 96 13.60 15.24 -3.67
C GLY A 96 12.09 15.31 -3.79
N MET A 97 11.45 14.14 -3.89
CA MET A 97 10.01 14.00 -3.86
C MET A 97 9.55 12.93 -2.90
N TYR A 98 8.54 13.25 -2.10
CA TYR A 98 7.68 12.28 -1.44
C TYR A 98 6.34 12.18 -2.20
N LEU A 99 6.16 11.06 -2.89
CA LEU A 99 4.97 10.79 -3.70
C LEU A 99 4.04 9.85 -2.91
N ALA A 100 2.95 10.42 -2.38
CA ALA A 100 2.07 9.73 -1.44
C ALA A 100 0.84 9.12 -2.13
N SER A 101 -0.11 8.60 -1.33
CA SER A 101 -1.29 7.88 -1.83
C SER A 101 -2.13 8.68 -2.83
N GLY A 102 -2.29 10.00 -2.65
CA GLY A 102 -3.04 10.84 -3.58
C GLY A 102 -2.42 10.88 -4.98
N SER A 103 -1.08 10.85 -5.08
CA SER A 103 -0.37 10.77 -6.36
C SER A 103 -0.61 9.42 -7.06
N ALA A 104 -0.76 8.32 -6.33
CA ALA A 104 -0.97 7.00 -6.93
C ALA A 104 -2.34 6.87 -7.65
N PHE A 105 -3.28 7.77 -7.37
CA PHE A 105 -4.61 7.83 -7.99
C PHE A 105 -4.78 9.04 -8.92
N ASP A 106 -3.69 9.62 -9.39
CA ASP A 106 -3.65 10.63 -10.47
C ASP A 106 -2.62 10.19 -11.51
N THR A 107 -3.09 9.55 -12.59
CA THR A 107 -2.20 8.94 -13.57
C THR A 107 -1.28 9.96 -14.25
N ASN A 108 -1.85 11.06 -14.74
CA ASN A 108 -1.08 12.10 -15.42
C ASN A 108 -0.14 12.81 -14.43
N GLY A 109 -0.64 13.16 -13.25
CA GLY A 109 0.11 13.81 -12.19
C GLY A 109 1.31 12.97 -11.73
N ARG A 110 1.12 11.67 -11.46
CA ARG A 110 2.21 10.77 -11.07
C ARG A 110 3.29 10.69 -12.13
N ARG A 111 2.90 10.49 -13.40
CA ARG A 111 3.86 10.38 -14.51
C ARG A 111 4.65 11.67 -14.70
N ALA A 112 4.00 12.83 -14.62
CA ALA A 112 4.67 14.12 -14.74
C ALA A 112 5.63 14.39 -13.56
N ALA A 113 5.22 14.07 -12.33
CA ALA A 113 6.06 14.22 -11.15
C ALA A 113 7.35 13.37 -11.23
N GLU A 114 7.20 12.08 -11.56
CA GLU A 114 8.34 11.17 -11.71
C GLU A 114 9.25 11.57 -12.88
N ARG A 115 8.67 12.00 -14.00
CA ARG A 115 9.44 12.49 -15.15
C ARG A 115 10.20 13.76 -14.79
N PHE A 116 9.58 14.70 -14.08
CA PHE A 116 10.22 15.92 -13.63
C PHE A 116 11.43 15.63 -12.77
N LEU A 117 11.29 14.82 -11.71
CA LEU A 117 12.42 14.45 -10.85
C LEU A 117 13.56 13.78 -11.63
N ARG A 118 13.22 12.83 -12.52
CA ARG A 118 14.19 12.15 -13.39
C ARG A 118 14.94 13.12 -14.29
N MET A 119 14.24 14.09 -14.88
CA MET A 119 14.83 15.06 -15.79
C MET A 119 15.67 16.12 -15.08
N LEU A 120 15.44 16.37 -13.79
CA LEU A 120 16.37 17.11 -12.94
C LEU A 120 17.66 16.32 -12.65
N GLY A 121 17.64 14.99 -12.85
CA GLY A 121 18.78 14.12 -12.57
C GLY A 121 18.90 13.70 -11.11
N SER A 122 17.82 13.82 -10.33
CA SER A 122 17.79 13.43 -8.92
C SER A 122 17.31 11.99 -8.74
N ALA A 123 17.95 11.27 -7.83
CA ALA A 123 17.57 9.95 -7.34
C ALA A 123 16.73 9.98 -6.06
N GLN A 124 16.48 11.16 -5.46
CA GLN A 124 15.75 11.34 -4.19
C GLN A 124 14.23 11.13 -4.33
N LYS A 125 13.83 9.95 -4.78
CA LYS A 125 12.43 9.54 -4.90
C LYS A 125 12.05 8.70 -3.69
N TYR A 126 11.02 9.14 -2.97
CA TYR A 126 10.43 8.43 -1.85
C TYR A 126 8.94 8.23 -2.11
N THR A 127 8.40 7.07 -1.77
CA THR A 127 6.95 6.83 -1.89
C THR A 127 6.37 6.19 -0.64
N ALA A 128 5.06 6.36 -0.47
CA ALA A 128 4.30 5.68 0.57
C ALA A 128 4.43 4.14 0.53
N ALA A 129 4.80 3.54 -0.61
CA ALA A 129 4.95 2.09 -0.72
C ALA A 129 6.04 1.54 0.21
N THR A 130 7.12 2.31 0.43
CA THR A 130 8.29 1.91 1.24
C THR A 130 8.02 1.84 2.75
N ILE A 131 6.88 2.37 3.20
CA ILE A 131 6.41 2.28 4.59
C ILE A 131 5.05 1.56 4.71
N ASP A 132 4.59 0.92 3.65
CA ASP A 132 3.31 0.22 3.60
C ASP A 132 3.53 -1.28 3.38
N THR A 133 4.04 -1.65 2.20
CA THR A 133 4.23 -3.06 1.83
C THR A 133 5.46 -3.33 0.95
N PRO A 134 6.68 -2.83 1.29
CA PRO A 134 7.86 -3.09 0.47
C PRO A 134 8.29 -4.57 0.45
N SER A 135 7.79 -5.38 1.39
CA SER A 135 8.04 -6.83 1.40
C SER A 135 7.48 -7.55 0.17
N LYS A 136 6.33 -7.12 -0.35
CA LYS A 136 5.67 -7.74 -1.51
C LYS A 136 6.53 -7.66 -2.77
N PRO A 137 6.93 -6.46 -3.22
CA PRO A 137 7.78 -6.36 -4.39
C PRO A 137 9.18 -6.96 -4.18
N LEU A 138 9.73 -6.91 -2.96
CA LEU A 138 10.99 -7.58 -2.63
C LEU A 138 10.91 -9.10 -2.84
N VAL A 139 9.90 -9.75 -2.24
CA VAL A 139 9.74 -11.21 -2.36
C VAL A 139 9.42 -11.60 -3.80
N ALA A 140 8.59 -10.83 -4.50
CA ALA A 140 8.32 -11.01 -5.92
C ALA A 140 9.60 -10.98 -6.77
N GLU A 141 10.51 -10.05 -6.48
CA GLU A 141 11.80 -9.96 -7.15
C GLU A 141 12.72 -11.14 -6.83
N LEU A 142 12.88 -11.46 -5.56
CA LEU A 142 13.81 -12.50 -5.11
C LEU A 142 13.35 -13.90 -5.53
N VAL A 143 12.04 -14.16 -5.53
CA VAL A 143 11.47 -15.49 -5.82
C VAL A 143 11.06 -15.63 -7.29
N GLY A 144 10.43 -14.60 -7.86
CA GLY A 144 9.90 -14.61 -9.23
C GLY A 144 10.74 -13.87 -10.26
N GLY A 145 11.86 -13.27 -9.86
CA GLY A 145 12.76 -12.56 -10.78
C GLY A 145 12.23 -11.22 -11.27
N TRP A 146 11.00 -10.81 -10.90
CA TRP A 146 10.51 -9.48 -11.22
C TRP A 146 9.62 -8.95 -10.10
N SER A 147 9.94 -7.73 -9.73
CA SER A 147 9.45 -7.09 -8.53
C SER A 147 7.99 -6.60 -8.67
N GLY A 148 7.47 -6.48 -9.89
CA GLY A 148 6.07 -6.15 -10.17
C GLY A 148 5.12 -7.35 -10.22
N LEU A 149 5.59 -8.59 -10.01
CA LEU A 149 4.72 -9.76 -9.94
C LEU A 149 3.81 -9.67 -8.71
N THR A 150 2.56 -9.28 -8.94
CA THR A 150 1.54 -9.17 -7.89
C THR A 150 0.51 -10.28 -8.08
N PRO A 151 0.47 -11.30 -7.20
CA PRO A 151 -0.53 -12.34 -7.29
C PRO A 151 -1.92 -11.81 -6.96
N VAL A 152 -2.92 -12.26 -7.71
CA VAL A 152 -4.34 -11.93 -7.60
C VAL A 152 -5.14 -13.18 -7.28
N TRP A 153 -6.14 -13.04 -6.41
CA TRP A 153 -7.05 -14.13 -6.04
C TRP A 153 -7.87 -14.59 -7.25
N ASP A 154 -7.81 -15.89 -7.57
CA ASP A 154 -8.76 -16.55 -8.48
C ASP A 154 -10.11 -16.75 -7.77
N HIS A 155 -10.82 -15.64 -7.61
CA HIS A 155 -12.09 -15.57 -6.89
C HIS A 155 -13.23 -16.38 -7.51
N GLU A 156 -13.06 -16.94 -8.71
CA GLU A 156 -14.09 -17.75 -9.36
C GLU A 156 -13.94 -19.24 -9.03
N ARG A 157 -12.70 -19.72 -8.82
CA ARG A 157 -12.38 -21.16 -8.77
C ARG A 157 -11.71 -21.61 -7.48
N SER A 158 -11.23 -20.68 -6.66
CA SER A 158 -10.59 -21.00 -5.39
C SER A 158 -11.51 -21.81 -4.47
N SER A 159 -10.99 -22.88 -3.87
CA SER A 159 -11.69 -23.70 -2.87
C SER A 159 -11.32 -23.32 -1.43
N LEU A 160 -10.14 -22.71 -1.22
CA LEU A 160 -9.68 -22.19 0.06
C LEU A 160 -9.06 -20.82 -0.14
N PHE A 161 -9.56 -19.84 0.61
CA PHE A 161 -9.02 -18.50 0.64
C PHE A 161 -8.53 -18.13 2.05
N LEU A 162 -7.23 -17.89 2.18
CA LEU A 162 -6.56 -17.53 3.42
C LEU A 162 -6.19 -16.04 3.43
N LEU A 163 -6.63 -15.30 4.44
CA LEU A 163 -6.28 -13.89 4.63
C LEU A 163 -5.41 -13.73 5.89
N VAL A 164 -4.22 -13.16 5.74
CA VAL A 164 -3.24 -12.98 6.82
C VAL A 164 -3.02 -11.49 7.09
N GLY A 165 -3.42 -11.00 8.27
CA GLY A 165 -3.32 -9.59 8.66
C GLY A 165 -4.02 -8.64 7.68
N SER A 166 -5.18 -9.05 7.16
CA SER A 166 -5.91 -8.34 6.10
C SER A 166 -7.40 -8.22 6.42
N ASN A 167 -7.95 -7.02 6.22
CA ASN A 167 -9.35 -6.70 6.51
C ASN A 167 -10.04 -6.02 5.31
N PRO A 168 -10.33 -6.76 4.23
CA PRO A 168 -10.94 -6.21 3.02
C PRO A 168 -12.32 -5.57 3.25
N LEU A 169 -13.07 -5.95 4.30
CA LEU A 169 -14.33 -5.28 4.63
C LEU A 169 -14.15 -3.80 5.01
N VAL A 170 -12.96 -3.42 5.47
CA VAL A 170 -12.60 -2.04 5.84
C VAL A 170 -11.78 -1.37 4.74
N SER A 171 -10.77 -2.07 4.19
CA SER A 171 -9.79 -1.49 3.25
C SER A 171 -10.08 -1.74 1.77
N HIS A 172 -10.99 -2.67 1.44
CA HIS A 172 -11.29 -3.11 0.07
C HIS A 172 -10.10 -3.77 -0.63
N GLY A 173 -9.18 -4.32 0.15
CA GLY A 173 -7.94 -4.95 -0.31
C GLY A 173 -6.72 -4.05 -0.18
N HIS A 174 -5.61 -4.44 -0.84
CA HIS A 174 -4.34 -3.70 -0.80
C HIS A 174 -3.53 -3.86 -2.10
N SER A 175 -3.00 -5.06 -2.38
CA SER A 175 -2.39 -5.43 -3.67
C SER A 175 -3.34 -6.26 -4.54
N ASN A 176 -4.54 -6.51 -4.02
CA ASN A 176 -5.67 -7.13 -4.71
C ASN A 176 -6.85 -6.20 -4.49
N ALA A 177 -7.50 -5.78 -5.57
CA ALA A 177 -8.76 -5.05 -5.49
C ALA A 177 -9.86 -5.99 -5.01
N MET A 178 -10.62 -5.60 -3.99
CA MET A 178 -11.81 -6.33 -3.56
C MET A 178 -12.99 -5.35 -3.44
N PRO A 179 -13.57 -4.92 -4.59
CA PRO A 179 -14.86 -4.24 -4.56
C PRO A 179 -15.89 -5.16 -3.89
N ASP A 180 -16.92 -4.63 -3.26
CA ASP A 180 -17.96 -5.41 -2.58
C ASP A 180 -17.47 -6.71 -1.88
N PRO A 181 -16.58 -6.57 -0.89
CA PRO A 181 -15.93 -7.72 -0.28
C PRO A 181 -16.93 -8.65 0.42
N ILE A 182 -18.04 -8.12 0.92
CA ILE A 182 -19.09 -8.92 1.57
C ILE A 182 -19.75 -9.86 0.57
N VAL A 183 -20.20 -9.33 -0.58
CA VAL A 183 -20.84 -10.16 -1.61
C VAL A 183 -19.86 -11.17 -2.16
N ARG A 184 -18.62 -10.75 -2.47
CA ARG A 184 -17.60 -11.66 -3.03
C ARG A 184 -17.25 -12.82 -2.11
N LEU A 185 -17.04 -12.55 -0.82
CA LEU A 185 -16.74 -13.62 0.15
C LEU A 185 -17.95 -14.54 0.36
N ARG A 186 -19.18 -14.02 0.29
CA ARG A 186 -20.39 -14.86 0.32
C ARG A 186 -20.54 -15.71 -0.95
N GLU A 187 -20.24 -15.16 -2.12
CA GLU A 187 -20.24 -15.89 -3.39
C GLU A 187 -19.20 -17.03 -3.37
N HIS A 188 -18.00 -16.78 -2.83
CA HIS A 188 -16.99 -17.81 -2.59
C HIS A 188 -17.52 -18.96 -1.73
N LYS A 189 -18.10 -18.63 -0.57
CA LYS A 189 -18.66 -19.63 0.35
C LYS A 189 -19.88 -20.35 -0.23
N ALA A 190 -20.74 -19.66 -0.96
CA ALA A 190 -21.92 -20.26 -1.60
C ALA A 190 -21.55 -21.31 -2.66
N ARG A 191 -20.37 -21.21 -3.26
CA ARG A 191 -19.82 -22.23 -4.18
C ARG A 191 -19.06 -23.36 -3.47
N GLY A 192 -19.07 -23.38 -2.14
CA GLY A 192 -18.37 -24.38 -1.33
C GLY A 192 -16.92 -24.01 -0.98
N GLY A 193 -16.48 -22.79 -1.29
CA GLY A 193 -15.17 -22.30 -0.88
C GLY A 193 -15.10 -22.01 0.62
N GLU A 194 -13.94 -22.27 1.23
CA GLU A 194 -13.67 -22.02 2.64
C GLU A 194 -12.89 -20.70 2.81
N LEU A 195 -13.21 -19.90 3.84
CA LEU A 195 -12.52 -18.66 4.18
C LEU A 195 -11.84 -18.78 5.55
N TRP A 196 -10.52 -18.61 5.58
CA TRP A 196 -9.71 -18.59 6.80
C TRP A 196 -9.10 -17.21 7.00
N VAL A 197 -9.06 -16.74 8.25
CA VAL A 197 -8.41 -15.48 8.61
C VAL A 197 -7.40 -15.73 9.73
N ILE A 198 -6.16 -15.27 9.52
CA ILE A 198 -5.12 -15.20 10.55
C ILE A 198 -4.95 -13.71 10.88
N ASP A 199 -5.43 -13.29 12.05
CA ASP A 199 -5.36 -11.89 12.48
C ASP A 199 -5.47 -11.83 14.01
N PRO A 200 -4.60 -11.07 14.72
CA PRO A 200 -4.69 -10.94 16.18
C PRO A 200 -6.03 -10.33 16.64
N ARG A 201 -6.80 -9.70 15.76
CA ARG A 201 -8.15 -9.22 16.05
C ARG A 201 -9.18 -10.06 15.30
N ARG A 202 -10.31 -10.35 15.95
CA ARG A 202 -11.51 -10.85 15.27
C ARG A 202 -12.19 -9.72 14.50
N THR A 203 -11.55 -9.33 13.38
CA THR A 203 -11.94 -8.27 12.46
C THR A 203 -13.31 -8.50 11.83
N GLU A 204 -13.82 -7.47 11.17
CA GLU A 204 -15.03 -7.51 10.35
C GLU A 204 -14.98 -8.67 9.34
N THR A 205 -13.84 -8.87 8.67
CA THR A 205 -13.63 -10.01 7.78
C THR A 205 -13.58 -11.34 8.54
N ALA A 206 -12.89 -11.42 9.68
CA ALA A 206 -12.83 -12.64 10.50
C ALA A 206 -14.22 -13.10 10.98
N ARG A 207 -15.17 -12.19 11.16
CA ARG A 207 -16.57 -12.54 11.50
C ARG A 207 -17.33 -13.25 10.37
N LEU A 208 -16.87 -13.11 9.12
CA LEU A 208 -17.41 -13.84 7.97
C LEU A 208 -16.65 -15.14 7.67
N ALA A 209 -15.48 -15.33 8.26
CA ALA A 209 -14.63 -16.48 8.06
C ALA A 209 -15.24 -17.76 8.65
N ASP A 210 -14.90 -18.89 8.05
CA ASP A 210 -15.20 -20.22 8.57
C ASP A 210 -14.34 -20.53 9.78
N ARG A 211 -13.07 -20.08 9.76
CA ARG A 211 -12.12 -20.19 10.87
C ARG A 211 -11.32 -18.90 11.02
N HIS A 212 -10.96 -18.59 12.26
CA HIS A 212 -10.16 -17.44 12.64
C HIS A 212 -9.10 -17.89 13.64
N LEU A 213 -7.82 -17.66 13.30
CA LEU A 213 -6.69 -17.88 14.18
C LEU A 213 -6.18 -16.51 14.64
N ALA A 214 -5.99 -16.35 15.95
CA ALA A 214 -5.57 -15.10 16.58
C ALA A 214 -4.15 -15.22 17.17
N PRO A 215 -3.10 -15.19 16.34
CA PRO A 215 -1.73 -15.27 16.85
C PRO A 215 -1.36 -14.01 17.65
N VAL A 216 -0.31 -14.11 18.46
CA VAL A 216 0.39 -12.92 18.96
C VAL A 216 0.86 -12.08 17.77
N PRO A 217 0.68 -10.74 17.78
CA PRO A 217 1.17 -9.91 16.68
C PRO A 217 2.66 -10.14 16.38
N SER A 218 3.01 -10.23 15.10
CA SER A 218 4.35 -10.52 14.58
C SER A 218 4.85 -11.96 14.74
N THR A 219 3.97 -12.93 15.02
CA THR A 219 4.30 -14.38 14.96
C THR A 219 3.65 -15.11 13.77
N ASP A 220 3.02 -14.38 12.85
CA ASP A 220 2.29 -14.92 11.68
C ASP A 220 3.20 -15.76 10.76
N HIS A 221 4.45 -15.34 10.60
CA HIS A 221 5.46 -16.08 9.84
C HIS A 221 5.70 -17.51 10.36
N LEU A 222 5.58 -17.74 11.68
CA LEU A 222 5.75 -19.07 12.27
C LEU A 222 4.57 -19.98 11.91
N VAL A 223 3.34 -19.44 11.94
CA VAL A 223 2.13 -20.17 11.53
C VAL A 223 2.23 -20.58 10.07
N LEU A 224 2.65 -19.67 9.18
CA LEU A 224 2.84 -19.98 7.76
C LEU A 224 4.01 -20.95 7.52
N ALA A 225 5.11 -20.83 8.27
CA ALA A 225 6.25 -21.75 8.15
C ALA A 225 5.90 -23.16 8.59
N HIS A 226 5.13 -23.31 9.68
CA HIS A 226 4.57 -24.59 10.11
C HIS A 226 3.69 -25.21 9.03
N LEU A 227 2.83 -24.39 8.42
CA LEU A 227 1.98 -24.84 7.31
C LEU A 227 2.82 -25.32 6.12
N VAL A 228 3.83 -24.55 5.69
CA VAL A 228 4.75 -24.97 4.61
C VAL A 228 5.48 -26.27 4.96
N ARG A 229 5.97 -26.41 6.20
CA ARG A 229 6.63 -27.62 6.69
C ARG A 229 5.73 -28.85 6.57
N GLU A 230 4.48 -28.75 7.03
CA GLU A 230 3.56 -29.88 7.02
C GLU A 230 3.09 -30.26 5.61
N ILE A 231 2.94 -29.29 4.71
CA ILE A 231 2.60 -29.56 3.31
C ILE A 231 3.77 -30.18 2.54
N LEU A 232 5.01 -29.77 2.82
CA LEU A 232 6.20 -30.40 2.24
C LEU A 232 6.35 -31.87 2.65
N ARG A 233 5.85 -32.25 3.83
CA ARG A 233 5.86 -33.63 4.31
C ARG A 233 4.75 -34.46 3.69
N ASP A 234 3.56 -33.87 3.59
CA ASP A 234 2.37 -34.51 3.04
C ASP A 234 1.41 -33.43 2.51
N GLY A 235 1.18 -33.41 1.19
CA GLY A 235 0.27 -32.48 0.52
C GLY A 235 0.88 -31.61 -0.59
N ALA A 236 2.19 -31.65 -0.80
CA ALA A 236 2.85 -30.89 -1.87
C ALA A 236 2.50 -31.41 -3.28
N ASP A 237 2.41 -30.50 -4.26
CA ASP A 237 2.31 -30.85 -5.69
C ASP A 237 3.70 -31.20 -6.22
N HIS A 238 4.11 -32.46 -6.01
CA HIS A 238 5.44 -32.94 -6.41
C HIS A 238 5.70 -32.81 -7.92
N SER A 239 4.67 -33.04 -8.75
CA SER A 239 4.82 -32.89 -10.21
C SER A 239 5.15 -31.46 -10.61
N TYR A 240 4.47 -30.48 -10.01
CA TYR A 240 4.76 -29.07 -10.24
C TYR A 240 6.15 -28.68 -9.72
N LEU A 241 6.55 -29.20 -8.56
CA LEU A 241 7.87 -28.91 -7.98
C LEU A 241 9.02 -29.46 -8.82
N GLU A 242 8.87 -30.65 -9.41
CA GLU A 242 9.87 -31.25 -10.30
C GLU A 242 10.15 -30.37 -11.53
N ASP A 243 9.08 -29.80 -12.10
CA ASP A 243 9.15 -28.97 -13.31
C ASP A 243 9.64 -27.54 -13.02
N HIS A 244 9.22 -26.97 -11.89
CA HIS A 244 9.31 -25.52 -11.65
C HIS A 244 10.20 -25.09 -10.48
N VAL A 245 10.86 -26.02 -9.79
CA VAL A 245 11.73 -25.68 -8.65
C VAL A 245 13.05 -26.45 -8.74
N ASP A 246 14.15 -25.79 -8.39
CA ASP A 246 15.44 -26.47 -8.24
C ASP A 246 15.41 -27.40 -7.01
N PRO A 247 15.74 -28.71 -7.14
CA PRO A 247 15.70 -29.65 -6.03
C PRO A 247 16.63 -29.29 -4.84
N ALA A 248 17.75 -28.61 -5.09
CA ALA A 248 18.63 -28.12 -4.03
C ALA A 248 17.99 -26.96 -3.27
N ALA A 249 17.36 -26.01 -3.97
CA ALA A 249 16.61 -24.93 -3.33
C ALA A 249 15.43 -25.45 -2.51
N LEU A 250 14.74 -26.48 -3.02
CA LEU A 250 13.67 -27.15 -2.27
C LEU A 250 14.18 -27.77 -0.96
N ARG A 251 15.34 -28.47 -0.99
CA ARG A 251 15.96 -29.01 0.23
C ARG A 251 16.31 -27.92 1.24
N VAL A 252 16.81 -26.77 0.79
CA VAL A 252 17.11 -25.63 1.67
C VAL A 252 15.83 -25.12 2.34
N LEU A 253 14.74 -24.94 1.59
CA LEU A 253 13.44 -24.57 2.17
C LEU A 253 13.00 -25.59 3.23
N THR A 254 13.01 -26.89 2.89
CA THR A 254 12.60 -27.97 3.81
C THR A 254 13.39 -27.93 5.12
N GLN A 255 14.72 -27.76 5.04
CA GLN A 255 15.57 -27.65 6.23
C GLN A 255 15.29 -26.37 7.03
N THR A 256 15.01 -25.26 6.35
CA THR A 256 14.74 -23.96 6.98
C THR A 256 13.46 -23.99 7.83
N VAL A 257 12.40 -24.64 7.33
CA VAL A 257 11.11 -24.69 8.03
C VAL A 257 10.99 -25.86 9.01
N GLU A 258 11.91 -26.84 8.98
CA GLU A 258 11.87 -28.02 9.84
C GLU A 258 11.75 -27.71 11.35
N PRO A 259 12.41 -26.67 11.91
CA PRO A 259 12.26 -26.30 13.32
C PRO A 259 10.85 -25.81 13.71
N CYS A 260 10.01 -25.42 12.74
CA CYS A 260 8.65 -24.91 12.96
C CYS A 260 7.66 -26.04 13.26
N THR A 261 7.92 -26.80 14.33
CA THR A 261 7.03 -27.86 14.79
C THR A 261 5.74 -27.28 15.35
N ARG A 262 4.69 -28.11 15.40
CA ARG A 262 3.40 -27.77 15.97
C ARG A 262 3.53 -27.20 17.38
N GLU A 263 4.32 -27.85 18.23
CA GLU A 263 4.52 -27.48 19.63
C GLU A 263 5.24 -26.13 19.76
N MET A 264 6.29 -25.92 18.95
CA MET A 264 7.04 -24.66 18.96
C MET A 264 6.14 -23.50 18.52
N VAL A 265 5.41 -23.68 17.43
CA VAL A 265 4.56 -22.61 16.88
C VAL A 265 3.36 -22.32 17.77
N ALA A 266 2.71 -23.34 18.33
CA ALA A 266 1.63 -23.15 19.29
C ALA A 266 2.10 -22.35 20.52
N ALA A 267 3.28 -22.66 21.06
CA ALA A 267 3.85 -21.93 22.18
C ALA A 267 4.18 -20.46 21.82
N ALA A 268 4.88 -20.23 20.71
CA ALA A 268 5.35 -18.90 20.33
C ALA A 268 4.21 -17.97 19.88
N SER A 269 3.25 -18.50 19.11
CA SER A 269 2.14 -17.72 18.55
C SER A 269 0.90 -17.69 19.43
N THR A 270 0.84 -18.53 20.47
CA THR A 270 -0.34 -18.76 21.32
C THR A 270 -1.59 -19.22 20.56
N VAL A 271 -1.42 -19.70 19.33
CA VAL A 271 -2.49 -20.35 18.57
C VAL A 271 -2.67 -21.77 19.09
N ASP A 272 -3.93 -22.19 19.27
CA ASP A 272 -4.24 -23.54 19.70
C ASP A 272 -3.70 -24.56 18.69
N ALA A 273 -3.04 -25.59 19.21
CA ALA A 273 -2.35 -26.54 18.36
C ALA A 273 -3.32 -27.37 17.49
N GLU A 274 -4.58 -27.53 17.93
CA GLU A 274 -5.65 -28.15 17.13
C GLU A 274 -6.08 -27.25 15.95
N ASP A 275 -6.06 -25.92 16.12
CA ASP A 275 -6.35 -24.98 15.03
C ASP A 275 -5.23 -24.99 13.98
N LEU A 276 -3.97 -25.20 14.39
CA LEU A 276 -2.85 -25.42 13.47
C LEU A 276 -3.07 -26.69 12.63
N ASP A 277 -3.43 -27.80 13.26
CA ASP A 277 -3.72 -29.06 12.56
C ASP A 277 -4.88 -28.88 11.58
N ALA A 278 -5.95 -28.20 12.02
CA ALA A 278 -7.12 -27.94 11.17
C ALA A 278 -6.78 -27.09 9.95
N LEU A 279 -5.86 -26.12 10.08
CA LEU A 279 -5.38 -25.30 8.96
C LEU A 279 -4.59 -26.14 7.97
N VAL A 280 -3.69 -27.01 8.45
CA VAL A 280 -2.93 -27.94 7.61
C VAL A 280 -3.88 -28.86 6.84
N ASP A 281 -4.88 -29.43 7.52
CA ASP A 281 -5.88 -30.30 6.89
C ASP A 281 -6.72 -29.55 5.84
N ALA A 282 -7.06 -28.29 6.09
CA ALA A 282 -7.78 -27.46 5.11
C ALA A 282 -6.96 -27.27 3.83
N VAL A 283 -5.67 -26.98 3.95
CA VAL A 283 -4.78 -26.85 2.78
C VAL A 283 -4.62 -28.17 2.05
N ARG A 284 -4.40 -29.29 2.76
CA ARG A 284 -4.30 -30.63 2.15
C ARG A 284 -5.56 -31.00 1.37
N ARG A 285 -6.74 -30.71 1.92
CA ARG A 285 -8.03 -30.93 1.23
C ARG A 285 -8.18 -30.06 -0.02
N ALA A 286 -7.76 -28.80 0.05
CA ALA A 286 -7.87 -27.87 -1.06
C ALA A 286 -6.89 -28.19 -2.20
N GLY A 287 -5.70 -28.72 -1.87
CA GLY A 287 -4.61 -28.95 -2.81
C GLY A 287 -3.98 -27.63 -3.24
N ARG A 288 -4.66 -26.89 -4.13
CA ARG A 288 -4.30 -25.50 -4.48
C ARG A 288 -5.00 -24.52 -3.53
N VAL A 289 -4.28 -23.47 -3.15
CA VAL A 289 -4.72 -22.48 -2.17
C VAL A 289 -4.61 -21.08 -2.76
N SER A 290 -5.56 -20.22 -2.43
CA SER A 290 -5.43 -18.78 -2.61
C SER A 290 -5.13 -18.14 -1.26
N ALA A 291 -4.12 -17.29 -1.17
CA ALA A 291 -3.81 -16.60 0.07
C ALA A 291 -3.26 -15.20 -0.17
N LEU A 292 -3.53 -14.28 0.77
CA LEU A 292 -3.07 -12.90 0.71
C LEU A 292 -2.66 -12.38 2.08
N THR A 293 -1.62 -11.56 2.10
CA THR A 293 -1.13 -10.80 3.25
C THR A 293 -1.56 -9.33 3.13
N GLY A 294 -1.93 -8.71 4.25
CA GLY A 294 -2.27 -7.29 4.34
C GLY A 294 -1.25 -6.46 5.12
N THR A 295 -1.59 -5.20 5.36
CA THR A 295 -0.73 -4.26 6.11
C THR A 295 -0.51 -4.67 7.57
N GLY A 296 -1.39 -5.52 8.13
CA GLY A 296 -1.24 -6.03 9.49
C GLY A 296 0.08 -6.78 9.71
N VAL A 297 0.57 -7.46 8.67
CA VAL A 297 1.86 -8.18 8.69
C VAL A 297 2.96 -7.47 7.91
N SER A 298 2.64 -6.73 6.83
CA SER A 298 3.65 -6.03 6.05
C SER A 298 4.34 -4.88 6.81
N MET A 299 3.71 -4.37 7.87
CA MET A 299 4.27 -3.36 8.77
C MET A 299 4.99 -3.96 10.00
N GLY A 300 5.04 -5.29 10.11
CA GLY A 300 5.69 -6.00 11.22
C GLY A 300 7.18 -6.24 10.99
N LYS A 301 7.90 -6.62 12.06
CA LYS A 301 9.35 -6.89 12.03
C LYS A 301 9.75 -7.99 11.03
N HIS A 302 8.90 -9.01 10.88
CA HIS A 302 9.16 -10.20 10.05
C HIS A 302 8.33 -10.19 8.74
N ALA A 303 8.07 -9.00 8.18
CA ALA A 303 7.22 -8.83 7.00
C ALA A 303 7.71 -9.60 5.77
N ASN A 304 9.01 -9.53 5.47
CA ASN A 304 9.63 -10.24 4.34
C ASN A 304 9.47 -11.75 4.48
N ILE A 305 9.71 -12.28 5.68
CA ILE A 305 9.57 -13.70 5.96
C ILE A 305 8.10 -14.14 5.81
N THR A 306 7.16 -13.36 6.36
CA THR A 306 5.72 -13.69 6.27
C THR A 306 5.27 -13.75 4.82
N GLU A 307 5.66 -12.77 4.00
CA GLU A 307 5.38 -12.76 2.57
C GLU A 307 6.05 -13.94 1.84
N TRP A 308 7.30 -14.24 2.18
CA TRP A 308 8.03 -15.38 1.60
C TRP A 308 7.38 -16.71 1.92
N MET A 309 6.93 -16.94 3.17
CA MET A 309 6.23 -18.17 3.53
C MET A 309 4.90 -18.32 2.80
N LEU A 310 4.20 -17.20 2.53
CA LEU A 310 3.01 -17.21 1.67
C LEU A 310 3.35 -17.64 0.23
N TRP A 311 4.43 -17.10 -0.33
CA TRP A 311 4.91 -17.49 -1.66
C TRP A 311 5.36 -18.95 -1.70
N ALA A 312 6.12 -19.40 -0.70
CA ALA A 312 6.54 -20.78 -0.57
C ALA A 312 5.32 -21.71 -0.50
N LEU A 313 4.29 -21.37 0.29
CA LEU A 313 3.04 -22.12 0.36
C LEU A 313 2.38 -22.26 -1.01
N HIS A 314 2.25 -21.16 -1.77
CA HIS A 314 1.68 -21.22 -3.11
C HIS A 314 2.53 -22.05 -4.08
N ILE A 315 3.85 -22.01 -3.98
CA ILE A 315 4.74 -22.78 -4.86
C ILE A 315 4.68 -24.27 -4.53
N VAL A 316 4.74 -24.66 -3.25
CA VAL A 316 4.70 -26.09 -2.85
C VAL A 316 3.34 -26.74 -3.12
N THR A 317 2.27 -25.95 -3.19
CA THR A 317 0.93 -26.41 -3.57
C THR A 317 0.65 -26.30 -5.07
N GLY A 318 1.59 -25.78 -5.87
CA GLY A 318 1.39 -25.53 -7.30
C GLY A 318 0.24 -24.56 -7.60
N SER A 319 0.05 -23.57 -6.73
CA SER A 319 -1.06 -22.61 -6.75
C SER A 319 -0.78 -21.36 -7.59
N TYR A 320 0.48 -21.00 -7.83
CA TYR A 320 0.79 -19.82 -8.63
C TYR A 320 0.61 -20.06 -10.13
N ASP A 321 0.02 -19.06 -10.79
CA ASP A 321 -0.19 -19.01 -12.22
C ASP A 321 -1.00 -20.22 -12.74
N ARG A 322 -1.88 -20.78 -11.89
CA ARG A 322 -2.76 -21.92 -12.20
C ARG A 322 -4.18 -21.73 -11.64
N PRO A 323 -5.22 -22.25 -12.33
CA PRO A 323 -6.62 -22.13 -11.88
C PRO A 323 -6.87 -22.71 -10.49
N GLY A 324 -7.69 -22.01 -9.71
CA GLY A 324 -8.07 -22.38 -8.33
C GLY A 324 -7.05 -21.97 -7.27
N GLY A 325 -5.92 -21.37 -7.66
CA GLY A 325 -4.93 -20.78 -6.75
C GLY A 325 -4.87 -19.27 -6.90
N MET A 326 -3.70 -18.76 -7.30
CA MET A 326 -3.42 -17.34 -7.51
C MET A 326 -2.99 -17.13 -8.96
N TRP A 327 -3.39 -16.03 -9.57
CA TRP A 327 -3.02 -15.67 -10.94
C TRP A 327 -2.32 -14.32 -10.97
N PHE A 328 -1.60 -14.00 -12.03
CA PHE A 328 -0.93 -12.71 -12.16
C PHE A 328 -1.65 -11.92 -13.26
N ASN A 329 -2.36 -10.86 -12.88
CA ASN A 329 -3.07 -10.05 -13.85
C ASN A 329 -2.07 -9.22 -14.66
N PRO A 330 -1.97 -9.41 -15.99
CA PRO A 330 -1.00 -8.67 -16.81
C PRO A 330 -1.41 -7.22 -17.05
N GLY A 331 -2.60 -6.81 -16.60
CA GLY A 331 -3.16 -5.48 -16.85
C GLY A 331 -3.77 -5.35 -18.25
N TYR A 332 -4.76 -4.48 -18.33
CA TYR A 332 -5.37 -4.07 -19.59
C TYR A 332 -4.53 -3.00 -20.29
N LEU A 333 -4.00 -2.05 -19.51
CA LEU A 333 -3.14 -0.96 -19.89
C LEU A 333 -1.66 -1.35 -19.81
N LEU A 334 -1.27 -2.13 -18.80
CA LEU A 334 0.14 -2.52 -18.61
C LEU A 334 0.61 -3.58 -19.61
N GLN A 335 -0.22 -4.55 -19.99
CA GLN A 335 0.10 -5.64 -20.92
C GLN A 335 1.44 -6.33 -20.60
N LEU A 336 1.60 -6.78 -19.35
CA LEU A 336 2.85 -7.36 -18.84
C LEU A 336 3.22 -8.68 -19.54
N ASP A 337 2.22 -9.45 -19.96
CA ASP A 337 2.33 -10.71 -20.72
C ASP A 337 2.79 -10.53 -22.17
N THR A 338 2.82 -9.31 -22.72
CA THR A 338 3.28 -9.05 -24.09
C THR A 338 4.71 -8.50 -24.13
N ARG A 339 5.37 -8.36 -22.98
CA ARG A 339 6.71 -7.80 -22.87
C ARG A 339 7.77 -8.90 -22.87
N GLU A 340 8.96 -8.55 -23.30
CA GLU A 340 10.17 -9.34 -23.07
C GLU A 340 10.72 -9.00 -21.68
N TRP A 341 11.08 -10.03 -20.91
CA TRP A 341 11.54 -9.88 -19.54
C TRP A 341 12.96 -10.38 -19.36
N THR A 342 13.70 -9.68 -18.50
CA THR A 342 14.96 -10.16 -17.95
C THR A 342 14.77 -10.28 -16.45
N ALA A 343 14.97 -11.48 -15.91
CA ALA A 343 14.89 -11.69 -14.47
C ALA A 343 15.96 -10.85 -13.75
N SER A 344 15.54 -10.11 -12.73
CA SER A 344 16.41 -9.41 -11.80
C SER A 344 17.37 -10.39 -11.12
N ASP A 345 18.57 -9.92 -10.78
CA ASP A 345 19.51 -10.64 -9.90
C ASP A 345 19.14 -10.49 -8.41
N GLY A 346 18.15 -9.65 -8.09
CA GLY A 346 17.68 -9.39 -6.73
C GLY A 346 18.53 -8.39 -5.95
N LEU A 347 19.61 -7.86 -6.54
CA LEU A 347 20.51 -6.93 -5.89
C LEU A 347 19.92 -5.51 -5.88
N PRO A 348 19.86 -4.84 -4.71
CA PRO A 348 19.40 -3.47 -4.66
C PRO A 348 20.47 -2.51 -5.21
N GLY A 349 20.03 -1.34 -5.68
CA GLY A 349 20.94 -0.21 -5.89
C GLY A 349 21.42 0.39 -4.57
N PRO A 350 22.47 1.23 -4.59
CA PRO A 350 22.97 1.90 -3.40
C PRO A 350 21.90 2.84 -2.83
N GLY A 351 21.83 2.94 -1.51
CA GLY A 351 20.95 3.85 -0.79
C GLY A 351 21.32 5.33 -0.93
N PRO A 352 20.62 6.21 -0.21
CA PRO A 352 20.94 7.63 -0.18
C PRO A 352 22.29 7.87 0.50
N ALA A 353 22.91 9.03 0.27
CA ALA A 353 24.30 9.29 0.66
C ALA A 353 24.55 9.20 2.18
N SER A 354 23.60 9.62 3.01
CA SER A 354 23.64 9.51 4.48
C SER A 354 23.44 8.08 4.99
N ARG A 355 22.84 7.19 4.19
CA ARG A 355 22.49 5.82 4.55
C ARG A 355 22.73 4.85 3.37
N PRO A 356 23.99 4.67 2.91
CA PRO A 356 24.29 3.94 1.68
C PRO A 356 23.93 2.44 1.73
N LEU A 357 23.76 1.89 2.93
CA LEU A 357 23.36 0.50 3.14
C LEU A 357 21.84 0.27 2.99
N LEU A 358 21.02 1.33 2.95
CA LEU A 358 19.59 1.16 2.68
C LEU A 358 19.38 0.72 1.23
N PRO A 359 18.46 -0.21 0.97
CA PRO A 359 18.29 -0.78 -0.36
C PRO A 359 17.49 0.15 -1.27
N ARG A 360 18.11 0.70 -2.32
CA ARG A 360 17.35 1.38 -3.39
C ARG A 360 16.73 0.33 -4.30
N ARG A 361 15.40 0.22 -4.30
CA ARG A 361 14.64 -0.68 -5.18
C ARG A 361 13.61 0.15 -5.94
N PHE A 362 13.19 -0.30 -7.13
CA PHE A 362 12.21 0.44 -7.96
C PHE A 362 12.56 1.91 -8.23
N ASP A 363 13.86 2.20 -8.30
CA ASP A 363 14.36 3.57 -8.53
C ASP A 363 13.87 4.54 -7.42
N GLU A 364 13.62 4.04 -6.20
CA GLU A 364 13.25 4.81 -5.00
C GLU A 364 14.09 4.45 -3.77
N TYR A 365 14.34 5.45 -2.92
CA TYR A 365 14.91 5.27 -1.60
C TYR A 365 13.81 4.94 -0.57
N PRO A 366 14.12 4.10 0.42
CA PRO A 366 13.23 3.91 1.56
C PRO A 366 12.99 5.22 2.32
N CYS A 367 11.77 5.48 2.79
CA CYS A 367 11.48 6.68 3.59
C CYS A 367 12.30 6.77 4.89
N ALA A 368 12.86 5.66 5.38
CA ALA A 368 13.83 5.66 6.48
C ALA A 368 15.06 6.53 6.19
N GLY A 369 15.42 6.72 4.92
CA GLY A 369 16.52 7.59 4.50
C GLY A 369 16.15 9.07 4.34
N LEU A 370 14.87 9.45 4.43
CA LEU A 370 14.42 10.82 4.14
C LEU A 370 14.96 11.83 5.17
N VAL A 371 14.70 11.60 6.45
CA VAL A 371 15.12 12.51 7.53
C VAL A 371 16.65 12.60 7.62
N PRO A 372 17.42 11.49 7.59
CA PRO A 372 18.88 11.56 7.55
C PRO A 372 19.46 12.37 6.39
N GLU A 373 18.87 12.31 5.18
CA GLU A 373 19.33 13.12 4.04
C GLU A 373 19.12 14.62 4.26
N ILE A 374 18.00 15.00 4.88
CA ILE A 374 17.71 16.39 5.22
C ILE A 374 18.69 16.89 6.27
N GLU A 375 18.87 16.14 7.36
CA GLU A 375 19.77 16.49 8.46
C GLU A 375 21.24 16.56 8.03
N ALA A 376 21.65 15.71 7.08
CA ALA A 376 22.98 15.76 6.48
C ALA A 376 23.18 16.94 5.52
N GLY A 377 22.12 17.66 5.16
CA GLY A 377 22.15 18.74 4.17
C GLY A 377 22.23 18.26 2.72
N ASN A 378 22.11 16.96 2.48
CA ASN A 378 22.10 16.36 1.14
C ASN A 378 20.79 16.70 0.43
N LEU A 379 19.65 16.69 1.13
CA LEU A 379 18.34 17.04 0.62
C LEU A 379 17.90 18.40 1.18
N ARG A 380 17.67 19.38 0.29
CA ARG A 380 17.40 20.78 0.66
C ARG A 380 16.02 21.26 0.24
N VAL A 381 15.47 20.68 -0.83
CA VAL A 381 14.13 20.99 -1.35
C VAL A 381 13.34 19.70 -1.48
N LEU A 382 12.17 19.64 -0.85
CA LEU A 382 11.29 18.47 -0.93
C LEU A 382 9.93 18.87 -1.52
N PHE A 383 9.54 18.17 -2.58
CA PHE A 383 8.16 18.19 -3.07
C PHE A 383 7.35 17.09 -2.37
N VAL A 384 6.26 17.46 -1.71
CA VAL A 384 5.27 16.51 -1.17
C VAL A 384 4.06 16.53 -2.09
N VAL A 385 3.73 15.38 -2.68
CA VAL A 385 2.69 15.26 -3.71
C VAL A 385 1.57 14.35 -3.24
N GLY A 386 0.40 14.94 -2.96
CA GLY A 386 -0.84 14.24 -2.63
C GLY A 386 -0.77 13.45 -1.33
N GLY A 387 -0.22 14.03 -0.25
CA GLY A 387 -0.19 13.36 1.06
C GLY A 387 0.34 14.19 2.21
N ASN A 388 0.30 13.57 3.39
CA ASN A 388 0.60 14.21 4.67
C ASN A 388 1.64 13.36 5.44
N PRO A 389 2.94 13.44 5.07
CA PRO A 389 4.02 12.64 5.68
C PRO A 389 4.09 12.77 7.19
N ILE A 390 3.75 13.94 7.76
CA ILE A 390 3.70 14.15 9.22
C ILE A 390 2.80 13.14 9.93
N CYS A 391 1.65 12.81 9.33
CA CYS A 391 0.74 11.83 9.90
C CYS A 391 1.04 10.40 9.46
N ALA A 392 1.96 10.17 8.52
CA ALA A 392 2.17 8.90 7.83
C ALA A 392 3.50 8.22 8.15
N LEU A 393 4.60 9.00 8.22
CA LEU A 393 5.94 8.49 8.44
C LEU A 393 6.23 8.36 9.96
N PRO A 394 7.09 7.42 10.37
CA PRO A 394 7.50 7.26 11.77
C PRO A 394 8.32 8.46 12.28
N GLY A 395 8.46 8.59 13.60
CA GLY A 395 9.32 9.60 14.21
C GLY A 395 8.80 11.04 14.02
N GLU A 396 7.50 11.27 14.23
CA GLU A 396 6.80 12.52 13.88
C GLU A 396 7.54 13.79 14.33
N ALA A 397 8.01 13.86 15.58
CA ALA A 397 8.65 15.06 16.12
C ALA A 397 9.96 15.41 15.39
N ARG A 398 10.81 14.41 15.12
CA ARG A 398 12.06 14.58 14.37
C ARG A 398 11.77 14.92 12.91
N LEU A 399 10.79 14.24 12.30
CA LEU A 399 10.36 14.55 10.94
C LEU A 399 9.88 15.99 10.80
N ARG A 400 9.05 16.49 11.71
CA ARG A 400 8.61 17.91 11.70
C ARG A 400 9.79 18.86 11.77
N ALA A 401 10.76 18.60 12.65
CA ALA A 401 11.96 19.42 12.77
C ALA A 401 12.80 19.42 11.47
N ALA A 402 13.01 18.25 10.87
CA ALA A 402 13.74 18.12 9.61
C ALA A 402 13.02 18.81 8.44
N LEU A 403 11.70 18.60 8.30
CA LEU A 403 10.92 19.28 7.27
C LEU A 403 10.97 20.81 7.40
N ALA A 404 10.98 21.32 8.62
CA ALA A 404 11.10 22.75 8.90
C ALA A 404 12.50 23.33 8.61
N SER A 405 13.55 22.49 8.51
CA SER A 405 14.92 22.92 8.19
C SER A 405 15.24 22.94 6.69
N LEU A 406 14.34 22.45 5.83
CA LEU A 406 14.49 22.52 4.38
C LEU A 406 14.52 23.99 3.89
N ASP A 407 15.28 24.25 2.83
CA ASP A 407 15.22 25.55 2.15
C ASP A 407 13.83 25.79 1.56
N ALA A 408 13.22 24.73 1.03
CA ALA A 408 11.82 24.73 0.65
C ALA A 408 11.12 23.38 0.84
N LEU A 409 9.92 23.44 1.41
CA LEU A 409 8.95 22.37 1.44
C LEU A 409 7.78 22.78 0.53
N ILE A 410 7.67 22.12 -0.63
CA ILE A 410 6.69 22.44 -1.67
C ILE A 410 5.59 21.38 -1.62
N VAL A 411 4.37 21.78 -1.29
CA VAL A 411 3.23 20.86 -1.13
C VAL A 411 2.24 21.04 -2.27
N LEU A 412 2.00 19.96 -3.02
CA LEU A 412 0.93 19.86 -4.01
C LEU A 412 -0.17 18.97 -3.44
N ASP A 413 -1.29 19.57 -3.04
CA ASP A 413 -2.41 18.84 -2.43
C ASP A 413 -3.76 19.49 -2.78
N VAL A 414 -4.85 18.82 -2.41
CA VAL A 414 -6.24 19.24 -2.70
C VAL A 414 -6.90 19.95 -1.52
N VAL A 415 -6.43 19.71 -0.30
CA VAL A 415 -6.91 20.31 0.96
C VAL A 415 -5.74 20.65 1.89
N ARG A 416 -5.94 21.59 2.81
CA ARG A 416 -4.96 21.84 3.89
C ARG A 416 -4.82 20.63 4.80
N THR A 417 -3.58 20.34 5.18
CA THR A 417 -3.17 19.24 6.07
C THR A 417 -2.09 19.70 7.05
N ASP A 418 -1.75 18.84 8.00
CA ASP A 418 -0.66 19.09 8.96
C ASP A 418 0.68 19.41 8.26
N THR A 419 0.93 18.80 7.10
CA THR A 419 2.14 19.08 6.30
C THR A 419 2.08 20.46 5.63
N THR A 420 0.90 20.96 5.27
CA THR A 420 0.77 22.31 4.68
C THR A 420 1.11 23.42 5.67
N GLU A 421 1.01 23.17 6.98
CA GLU A 421 1.37 24.15 8.02
C GLU A 421 2.89 24.43 8.06
N LEU A 422 3.72 23.47 7.62
CA LEU A 422 5.17 23.63 7.50
C LEU A 422 5.62 24.06 6.10
N ALA A 423 4.70 24.09 5.13
CA ALA A 423 5.06 24.31 3.73
C ALA A 423 5.57 25.73 3.50
N THR A 424 6.67 25.86 2.76
CA THR A 424 7.08 27.16 2.24
C THR A 424 6.28 27.53 1.00
N HIS A 425 5.82 26.53 0.23
CA HIS A 425 5.00 26.71 -0.96
C HIS A 425 3.83 25.74 -0.94
N ILE A 426 2.65 26.23 -1.25
CA ILE A 426 1.45 25.40 -1.43
C ILE A 426 0.91 25.65 -2.84
N LEU A 427 0.73 24.57 -3.61
CA LEU A 427 0.18 24.62 -4.96
C LEU A 427 -1.13 23.82 -5.00
N PRO A 428 -2.28 24.47 -5.30
CA PRO A 428 -3.58 23.82 -5.27
C PRO A 428 -3.75 22.86 -6.47
N ALA A 429 -3.98 21.58 -6.16
CA ALA A 429 -4.16 20.53 -7.17
C ALA A 429 -5.65 20.28 -7.49
N ALA A 430 -5.91 19.86 -8.72
CA ALA A 430 -7.20 19.34 -9.15
C ALA A 430 -7.59 18.10 -8.34
N GLY A 431 -8.79 18.14 -7.75
CA GLY A 431 -9.40 17.01 -7.07
C GLY A 431 -9.88 15.95 -8.06
N GLN A 432 -10.24 14.78 -7.52
CA GLN A 432 -10.52 13.61 -8.33
C GLN A 432 -11.64 13.83 -9.37
N LEU A 433 -12.64 14.66 -9.09
CA LEU A 433 -13.78 14.93 -9.99
C LEU A 433 -13.49 16.02 -11.04
N GLU A 434 -12.36 16.72 -10.94
CA GLU A 434 -12.02 17.92 -11.72
C GLU A 434 -11.09 17.62 -12.91
N ARG A 435 -10.73 16.35 -13.14
CA ARG A 435 -9.78 15.92 -14.16
C ARG A 435 -10.22 14.63 -14.84
N ALA A 436 -9.76 14.40 -16.06
CA ALA A 436 -9.88 13.09 -16.69
C ALA A 436 -8.84 12.12 -16.11
N ASP A 437 -9.18 10.83 -16.02
CA ASP A 437 -8.30 9.83 -15.42
C ASP A 437 -8.63 8.40 -15.86
N LEU A 438 -7.67 7.50 -15.63
CA LEU A 438 -7.79 6.06 -15.82
C LEU A 438 -6.86 5.31 -14.84
N PRO A 439 -7.05 4.00 -14.58
CA PRO A 439 -6.37 3.27 -13.52
C PRO A 439 -4.98 2.69 -13.88
N TRP A 440 -4.08 3.46 -14.52
CA TRP A 440 -2.86 2.91 -15.13
C TRP A 440 -1.95 2.08 -14.20
N LEU A 441 -1.64 2.57 -13.00
CA LEU A 441 -0.71 1.89 -12.09
C LEU A 441 -1.33 0.67 -11.37
N LEU A 442 -2.65 0.54 -11.41
CA LEU A 442 -3.41 -0.32 -10.49
C LEU A 442 -4.36 -1.29 -11.22
N ASP A 443 -4.32 -1.31 -12.56
CA ASP A 443 -5.16 -2.20 -13.37
C ASP A 443 -4.76 -3.69 -13.18
N ALA A 444 -3.48 -3.97 -12.96
CA ALA A 444 -2.96 -5.28 -12.60
C ALA A 444 -3.38 -5.75 -11.19
N TYR A 445 -4.02 -4.91 -10.38
CA TYR A 445 -4.56 -5.33 -9.07
C TYR A 445 -6.02 -5.78 -9.16
N GLN A 446 -6.67 -5.60 -10.33
CA GLN A 446 -8.08 -5.92 -10.50
C GLN A 446 -8.34 -7.43 -10.60
N LEU A 447 -9.55 -7.86 -10.23
CA LEU A 447 -9.98 -9.26 -10.26
C LEU A 447 -10.31 -9.79 -11.68
N ALA A 448 -10.05 -8.97 -12.70
CA ALA A 448 -10.16 -9.29 -14.12
C ALA A 448 -9.20 -8.40 -14.91
N VAL A 449 -8.88 -8.77 -16.15
CA VAL A 449 -8.14 -7.90 -17.06
C VAL A 449 -9.11 -6.81 -17.54
N ALA A 450 -9.13 -5.70 -16.83
CA ALA A 450 -10.14 -4.66 -16.96
C ALA A 450 -9.55 -3.26 -16.79
N THR A 451 -10.25 -2.26 -17.33
CA THR A 451 -9.93 -0.85 -17.15
C THR A 451 -11.19 0.00 -17.20
N GLN A 452 -11.05 1.29 -16.96
CA GLN A 452 -12.11 2.29 -17.07
C GLN A 452 -11.54 3.66 -17.36
N TYR A 453 -12.38 4.58 -17.83
CA TYR A 453 -12.02 5.96 -18.12
C TYR A 453 -13.10 6.90 -17.58
N THR A 454 -12.67 8.05 -17.07
CA THR A 454 -13.57 9.17 -16.76
C THR A 454 -13.01 10.44 -17.38
N PRO A 455 -13.85 11.31 -17.99
CA PRO A 455 -13.48 12.71 -18.15
C PRO A 455 -13.60 13.42 -16.78
N ALA A 456 -13.26 14.70 -16.74
CA ALA A 456 -13.66 15.57 -15.64
C ALA A 456 -15.20 15.58 -15.51
N VAL A 457 -15.69 15.37 -14.28
CA VAL A 457 -17.13 15.36 -13.95
C VAL A 457 -17.64 16.78 -13.73
N VAL A 458 -16.81 17.61 -13.12
CA VAL A 458 -17.01 19.04 -12.88
C VAL A 458 -15.81 19.80 -13.44
N PRO A 459 -15.96 21.07 -13.86
CA PRO A 459 -14.82 21.88 -14.25
C PRO A 459 -13.88 22.13 -13.06
N LEU A 460 -12.64 22.53 -13.34
CA LEU A 460 -11.73 23.02 -12.31
C LEU A 460 -12.35 24.20 -11.56
N GLY A 461 -12.35 24.11 -10.23
CA GLY A 461 -12.75 25.22 -9.35
C GLY A 461 -11.62 26.22 -9.11
N ALA A 462 -12.00 27.48 -8.88
CA ALA A 462 -11.08 28.57 -8.49
C ALA A 462 -9.85 28.67 -9.43
N GLU A 463 -8.65 28.70 -8.87
CA GLU A 463 -7.38 28.73 -9.62
C GLU A 463 -6.65 27.38 -9.55
N ARG A 464 -7.35 26.27 -9.26
CA ARG A 464 -6.73 24.93 -9.17
C ARG A 464 -6.16 24.50 -10.53
N ARG A 465 -5.08 23.72 -10.52
CA ARG A 465 -4.49 23.14 -11.74
C ARG A 465 -4.30 21.63 -11.60
N ALA A 466 -4.37 20.91 -12.73
CA ALA A 466 -3.97 19.51 -12.76
C ALA A 466 -2.47 19.37 -12.39
N MET A 467 -2.10 18.33 -11.64
CA MET A 467 -0.73 18.16 -11.16
C MET A 467 0.28 18.07 -12.31
N TRP A 468 -0.10 17.40 -13.42
CA TRP A 468 0.77 17.30 -14.59
C TRP A 468 1.10 18.66 -15.18
N HIS A 469 0.13 19.58 -15.20
CA HIS A 469 0.32 20.93 -15.74
C HIS A 469 1.31 21.71 -14.88
N THR A 470 1.22 21.59 -13.55
CA THR A 470 2.15 22.21 -12.61
C THR A 470 3.58 21.75 -12.86
N PHE A 471 3.83 20.44 -12.93
CA PHE A 471 5.17 19.91 -13.19
C PHE A 471 5.68 20.25 -14.59
N ALA A 472 4.82 20.22 -15.60
CA ALA A 472 5.19 20.64 -16.96
C ALA A 472 5.57 22.13 -17.02
N SER A 473 4.83 22.99 -16.33
CA SER A 473 5.13 24.44 -16.24
C SER A 473 6.45 24.73 -15.52
N LEU A 474 6.77 23.97 -14.46
CA LEU A 474 8.07 24.02 -13.80
C LEU A 474 9.17 23.50 -14.74
N GLY A 475 8.89 22.44 -15.50
CA GLY A 475 9.78 21.88 -16.51
C GLY A 475 10.20 22.91 -17.55
N GLU A 476 9.26 23.64 -18.14
CA GLU A 476 9.55 24.70 -19.12
C GLU A 476 10.44 25.81 -18.53
N ARG A 477 10.15 26.26 -17.31
CA ARG A 477 10.95 27.29 -16.62
C ARG A 477 12.37 26.82 -16.31
N LEU A 478 12.53 25.54 -15.98
CA LEU A 478 13.83 24.93 -15.66
C LEU A 478 14.58 24.45 -16.91
N GLY A 479 13.93 24.40 -18.08
CA GLY A 479 14.51 23.90 -19.33
C GLY A 479 14.59 22.37 -19.39
N VAL A 480 13.68 21.65 -18.73
CA VAL A 480 13.64 20.18 -18.69
C VAL A 480 12.35 19.60 -19.27
N GLU A 481 12.47 18.46 -19.99
CA GLU A 481 11.38 17.85 -20.77
C GLU A 481 10.47 16.94 -19.93
N VAL A 482 9.43 17.51 -19.30
CA VAL A 482 8.41 16.77 -18.53
C VAL A 482 7.33 16.15 -19.42
N LEU A 483 6.89 16.87 -20.45
CA LEU A 483 5.91 16.34 -21.40
C LEU A 483 6.60 15.49 -22.47
N PRO A 484 5.85 14.63 -23.19
CA PRO A 484 6.36 14.00 -24.41
C PRO A 484 6.88 15.06 -25.39
N ARG A 485 8.02 14.81 -26.04
CA ARG A 485 8.66 15.76 -26.97
C ARG A 485 7.76 16.26 -28.11
N SER A 486 6.74 15.47 -28.46
CA SER A 486 5.77 15.81 -29.50
C SER A 486 4.68 16.78 -29.03
N MET A 487 4.71 17.25 -27.79
CA MET A 487 3.63 18.00 -27.15
C MET A 487 4.16 19.23 -26.44
N SER A 488 3.55 20.39 -26.71
CA SER A 488 3.78 21.62 -25.95
C SER A 488 2.85 21.69 -24.74
N LEU A 489 3.17 22.52 -23.75
CA LEU A 489 2.27 22.76 -22.62
C LEU A 489 0.91 23.32 -23.08
N ALA A 490 0.90 24.16 -24.12
CA ALA A 490 -0.31 24.78 -24.64
C ALA A 490 -1.26 23.80 -25.34
N ASP A 491 -0.72 22.72 -25.93
CA ASP A 491 -1.49 21.70 -26.65
C ASP A 491 -1.86 20.49 -25.77
N ALA A 492 -1.26 20.38 -24.59
CA ALA A 492 -1.48 19.26 -23.67
C ALA A 492 -2.83 19.38 -22.96
N THR A 493 -3.57 18.27 -22.88
CA THR A 493 -4.75 18.11 -22.04
C THR A 493 -4.63 16.81 -21.25
N ASP A 494 -5.54 16.56 -20.30
CA ASP A 494 -5.56 15.26 -19.64
C ASP A 494 -5.71 14.13 -20.67
N GLU A 495 -6.63 14.29 -21.62
CA GLU A 495 -6.94 13.31 -22.66
C GLU A 495 -5.75 13.03 -23.57
N THR A 496 -5.07 14.06 -24.10
CA THR A 496 -3.94 13.84 -25.02
C THR A 496 -2.77 13.12 -24.34
N LEU A 497 -2.59 13.30 -23.03
CA LEU A 497 -1.62 12.55 -22.23
C LEU A 497 -2.08 11.11 -21.97
N LEU A 498 -3.36 10.91 -21.68
CA LEU A 498 -3.92 9.56 -21.48
C LEU A 498 -3.92 8.73 -22.76
N GLU A 499 -4.09 9.35 -23.93
CA GLU A 499 -3.96 8.68 -25.25
C GLU A 499 -2.60 8.00 -25.43
N GLN A 500 -1.52 8.57 -24.87
CA GLN A 500 -0.19 7.95 -24.91
C GLN A 500 -0.15 6.61 -24.15
N ILE A 501 -0.98 6.45 -23.12
CA ILE A 501 -1.12 5.19 -22.36
C ILE A 501 -2.00 4.23 -23.13
N THR A 502 -3.18 4.69 -23.55
CA THR A 502 -4.22 3.83 -24.13
C THR A 502 -3.88 3.35 -25.54
N SER A 503 -3.01 4.06 -26.27
CA SER A 503 -2.50 3.62 -27.59
C SER A 503 -1.82 2.26 -27.57
N ARG A 504 -1.31 1.83 -26.40
CA ARG A 504 -0.67 0.53 -26.17
C ARG A 504 -1.51 -0.35 -25.24
N SER A 505 -2.82 -0.17 -25.18
CA SER A 505 -3.73 -1.01 -24.39
C SER A 505 -4.43 -2.07 -25.26
N ARG A 506 -5.05 -3.07 -24.64
CA ARG A 506 -5.68 -4.19 -25.36
C ARG A 506 -6.86 -3.81 -26.28
N GLY A 507 -7.59 -2.73 -25.96
CA GLY A 507 -8.68 -2.21 -26.80
C GLY A 507 -8.34 -0.92 -27.56
N GLY A 508 -7.12 -0.40 -27.37
CA GLY A 508 -6.70 0.88 -27.95
C GLY A 508 -7.45 2.09 -27.39
N VAL A 509 -7.19 3.26 -27.99
CA VAL A 509 -7.69 4.55 -27.51
C VAL A 509 -9.22 4.61 -27.49
N ALA A 510 -9.87 4.26 -28.60
CA ALA A 510 -11.32 4.43 -28.78
C ALA A 510 -12.14 3.60 -27.77
N GLU A 511 -11.76 2.35 -27.53
CA GLU A 511 -12.48 1.50 -26.58
C GLU A 511 -12.32 2.01 -25.14
N VAL A 512 -11.09 2.36 -24.73
CA VAL A 512 -10.85 2.84 -23.37
C VAL A 512 -11.61 4.12 -23.08
N PHE A 513 -11.62 5.09 -24.00
CA PHE A 513 -12.32 6.37 -23.81
C PHE A 513 -13.86 6.22 -23.83
N ALA A 514 -14.37 5.16 -24.45
CA ALA A 514 -15.77 4.78 -24.40
C ALA A 514 -16.15 4.01 -23.11
N ALA A 515 -15.18 3.43 -22.39
CA ALA A 515 -15.38 2.59 -21.21
C ALA A 515 -15.70 3.40 -19.93
N ARG A 516 -16.77 4.19 -19.95
CA ARG A 516 -17.18 5.08 -18.83
C ARG A 516 -17.52 4.32 -17.55
N SER A 517 -18.25 3.22 -17.67
CA SER A 517 -18.56 2.30 -16.56
C SER A 517 -17.49 1.22 -16.39
N GLY A 518 -16.42 1.25 -17.18
CA GLY A 518 -15.41 0.21 -17.26
C GLY A 518 -15.67 -0.86 -18.32
N THR A 519 -14.59 -1.52 -18.74
CA THR A 519 -14.57 -2.61 -19.72
C THR A 519 -13.74 -3.77 -19.18
N VAL A 520 -14.10 -4.99 -19.59
CA VAL A 520 -13.39 -6.22 -19.22
C VAL A 520 -12.96 -6.90 -20.51
N HIS A 521 -11.65 -7.11 -20.67
CA HIS A 521 -11.10 -7.88 -21.78
C HIS A 521 -11.25 -9.38 -21.54
N SER A 522 -10.92 -9.83 -20.32
CA SER A 522 -11.00 -11.24 -19.92
C SER A 522 -11.06 -11.37 -18.39
N GLY A 523 -11.46 -12.55 -17.91
CA GLY A 523 -11.24 -12.96 -16.52
C GLY A 523 -9.76 -13.28 -16.25
N ALA A 524 -9.51 -14.21 -15.32
CA ALA A 524 -8.17 -14.64 -14.96
C ALA A 524 -7.42 -15.28 -16.15
N VAL A 525 -6.16 -14.86 -16.34
CA VAL A 525 -5.22 -15.43 -17.32
C VAL A 525 -4.06 -16.11 -16.59
N PHE A 526 -3.52 -17.17 -17.19
CA PHE A 526 -2.56 -18.08 -16.55
C PHE A 526 -1.44 -18.47 -17.52
N GLY A 527 -0.30 -18.90 -16.98
CA GLY A 527 0.84 -19.50 -17.70
C GLY A 527 1.91 -18.51 -18.13
N TRP A 528 1.55 -17.24 -18.36
CA TRP A 528 2.47 -16.25 -18.91
C TRP A 528 3.67 -15.94 -18.00
N VAL A 529 3.56 -16.14 -16.69
CA VAL A 529 4.66 -15.89 -15.75
C VAL A 529 5.73 -16.97 -15.90
N HIS A 530 5.32 -18.24 -15.93
CA HIS A 530 6.24 -19.35 -16.22
C HIS A 530 6.85 -19.26 -17.62
N GLU A 531 6.06 -18.89 -18.61
CA GLU A 531 6.51 -18.85 -20.01
C GLU A 531 7.47 -17.69 -20.30
N ARG A 532 7.28 -16.54 -19.64
CA ARG A 532 7.92 -15.27 -20.07
C ARG A 532 8.73 -14.56 -19.00
N VAL A 533 8.43 -14.74 -17.72
CA VAL A 533 9.02 -13.93 -16.65
C VAL A 533 10.07 -14.74 -15.88
N LEU A 534 9.75 -15.97 -15.51
CA LEU A 534 10.63 -16.80 -14.70
C LEU A 534 11.84 -17.26 -15.51
N ASP A 535 13.01 -17.15 -14.89
CA ASP A 535 14.23 -17.68 -15.46
C ASP A 535 14.11 -19.22 -15.59
N HIS A 536 14.22 -19.70 -16.84
CA HIS A 536 13.97 -21.10 -17.20
C HIS A 536 12.63 -21.68 -16.70
N GLY A 537 11.60 -20.85 -16.50
CA GLY A 537 10.29 -21.29 -16.02
C GLY A 537 10.24 -21.73 -14.55
N ARG A 538 11.28 -21.40 -13.76
CA ARG A 538 11.47 -21.87 -12.38
C ARG A 538 11.38 -20.76 -11.33
N TRP A 539 10.81 -21.09 -10.18
CA TRP A 539 10.82 -20.22 -9.00
C TRP A 539 12.11 -20.36 -8.20
N ARG A 540 12.61 -19.24 -7.68
CA ARG A 540 13.71 -19.20 -6.70
C ARG A 540 13.14 -19.34 -5.29
N ILE A 541 12.66 -20.53 -4.93
CA ILE A 541 11.83 -20.76 -3.73
C ILE A 541 12.54 -20.48 -2.40
N ALA A 542 13.88 -20.52 -2.36
CA ALA A 542 14.69 -20.32 -1.15
C ALA A 542 15.81 -19.31 -1.39
N PRO A 543 15.50 -18.02 -1.58
CA PRO A 543 16.51 -17.00 -1.81
C PRO A 543 17.32 -16.77 -0.53
N ALA A 544 18.65 -16.75 -0.64
CA ALA A 544 19.56 -16.69 0.51
C ALA A 544 19.25 -15.54 1.51
N PRO A 545 18.96 -14.30 1.08
CA PRO A 545 18.59 -13.22 2.01
C PRO A 545 17.42 -13.56 2.94
N LEU A 546 16.39 -14.24 2.43
CA LEU A 546 15.19 -14.56 3.22
C LEU A 546 15.42 -15.78 4.12
N VAL A 547 16.24 -16.75 3.68
CA VAL A 547 16.67 -17.89 4.50
C VAL A 547 17.50 -17.43 5.69
N GLU A 548 18.46 -16.52 5.46
CA GLU A 548 19.29 -15.91 6.50
C GLU A 548 18.42 -15.13 7.50
N GLN A 549 17.52 -14.28 7.00
CA GLN A 549 16.61 -13.52 7.84
C GLN A 549 15.69 -14.43 8.68
N PHE A 550 15.17 -15.51 8.10
CA PHE A 550 14.35 -16.50 8.81
C PHE A 550 15.13 -17.18 9.93
N THR A 551 16.37 -17.60 9.65
CA THR A 551 17.23 -18.27 10.63
C THR A 551 17.52 -17.35 11.82
N ALA A 552 17.78 -16.06 11.56
CA ALA A 552 17.95 -15.06 12.62
C ALA A 552 16.68 -14.85 13.44
N ALA A 553 15.51 -14.78 12.78
CA ALA A 553 14.23 -14.63 13.47
C ALA A 553 13.91 -15.82 14.39
N LEU A 554 14.18 -17.06 13.96
CA LEU A 554 14.03 -18.25 14.80
C LEU A 554 14.93 -18.20 16.05
N ALA A 555 16.18 -17.77 15.89
CA ALA A 555 17.10 -17.63 17.01
C ALA A 555 16.58 -16.62 18.04
N GLU A 556 16.04 -15.48 17.59
CA GLU A 556 15.41 -14.47 18.46
C GLU A 556 14.24 -15.05 19.28
N HIS A 557 13.38 -15.86 18.65
CA HIS A 557 12.27 -16.52 19.37
C HIS A 557 12.75 -17.53 20.41
N HIS A 558 13.79 -18.30 20.10
CA HIS A 558 14.39 -19.24 21.05
C HIS A 558 15.02 -18.55 22.27
N GLU A 559 15.57 -17.35 22.10
CA GLU A 559 16.13 -16.58 23.21
C GLU A 559 15.07 -15.91 24.10
N ARG A 560 13.85 -15.70 23.59
CA ARG A 560 12.77 -14.97 24.30
C ARG A 560 11.40 -15.67 24.23
N PRO A 561 11.28 -16.96 24.62
CA PRO A 561 10.04 -17.72 24.47
C PRO A 561 8.88 -17.17 25.32
N ASP A 562 9.18 -16.55 26.47
CA ASP A 562 8.19 -16.15 27.48
C ASP A 562 7.94 -14.63 27.53
N SER A 563 8.18 -13.89 26.44
CA SER A 563 7.85 -12.46 26.44
C SER A 563 6.35 -12.31 26.67
N THR A 564 5.91 -11.66 27.75
CA THR A 564 4.49 -11.37 28.05
C THR A 564 4.05 -9.97 27.63
N SER A 565 4.97 -9.21 27.01
CA SER A 565 4.73 -7.83 26.60
C SER A 565 3.55 -7.71 25.64
N LEU A 566 2.80 -6.62 25.79
CA LEU A 566 1.78 -6.19 24.85
C LEU A 566 2.43 -5.73 23.55
N ARG A 567 1.69 -5.86 22.45
CA ARG A 567 2.15 -5.60 21.09
C ARG A 567 1.20 -4.63 20.40
N LEU A 568 1.74 -3.51 19.93
CA LEU A 568 0.98 -2.51 19.17
C LEU A 568 0.58 -3.05 17.81
N ILE A 569 -0.69 -2.93 17.44
CA ILE A 569 -1.18 -3.16 16.08
C ILE A 569 -1.90 -1.89 15.56
N PRO A 570 -1.36 -1.21 14.53
CA PRO A 570 -2.01 -0.03 13.96
C PRO A 570 -3.30 -0.43 13.25
N GLN A 571 -4.34 0.40 13.37
CA GLN A 571 -5.67 0.10 12.81
C GLN A 571 -6.10 1.12 11.74
N ARG A 572 -6.70 0.59 10.67
CA ARG A 572 -7.48 1.37 9.69
C ARG A 572 -8.93 1.52 10.14
N GLN A 573 -9.55 2.64 9.76
CA GLN A 573 -10.95 2.94 10.10
C GLN A 573 -11.83 2.94 8.85
N LEU A 574 -13.05 2.40 8.96
CA LEU A 574 -13.94 2.18 7.81
C LEU A 574 -14.25 3.45 6.99
N ARG A 575 -14.45 4.58 7.69
CA ARG A 575 -14.84 5.87 7.11
C ARG A 575 -13.68 6.81 6.81
N LYS A 576 -12.44 6.43 7.16
CA LYS A 576 -11.23 7.25 6.95
C LYS A 576 -10.26 6.57 6.00
N MET A 577 -9.47 7.35 5.28
CA MET A 577 -8.36 6.84 4.48
C MET A 577 -7.08 7.49 4.94
N ASN A 578 -6.26 6.75 5.69
CA ASN A 578 -5.06 7.29 6.36
C ASN A 578 -5.43 8.56 7.15
N SER A 579 -4.85 9.72 6.80
CA SER A 579 -5.15 11.02 7.41
C SER A 579 -6.25 11.83 6.70
N GLN A 580 -6.92 11.27 5.69
CA GLN A 580 -8.03 11.90 4.96
C GLN A 580 -9.40 11.43 5.45
N LEU A 581 -10.43 12.23 5.13
CA LEU A 581 -11.83 11.98 5.47
C LEU A 581 -12.08 11.89 6.99
N ARG A 582 -11.22 12.54 7.81
CA ARG A 582 -11.28 12.50 9.28
C ARG A 582 -12.58 13.04 9.84
N ASP A 583 -13.17 14.00 9.14
CA ASP A 583 -14.36 14.76 9.57
C ASP A 583 -15.67 14.17 9.04
N ILE A 584 -15.62 13.03 8.34
CA ILE A 584 -16.80 12.37 7.77
C ILE A 584 -17.29 11.30 8.76
N GLY A 585 -18.49 11.51 9.32
CA GLY A 585 -19.14 10.61 10.26
C GLY A 585 -19.02 11.08 11.72
N ASP A 586 -18.96 10.14 12.66
CA ASP A 586 -18.90 10.43 14.09
C ASP A 586 -17.58 11.13 14.44
N ARG A 587 -17.67 12.43 14.70
CA ARG A 587 -16.57 13.29 15.11
C ARG A 587 -16.19 12.96 16.53
N THR A 588 -15.19 12.10 16.70
CA THR A 588 -14.51 11.94 17.97
C THR A 588 -13.16 12.61 17.83
N ASP A 589 -12.87 13.60 18.68
CA ASP A 589 -11.54 14.21 18.75
C ASP A 589 -10.59 13.33 19.59
N GLN A 590 -11.11 12.25 20.16
CA GLN A 590 -10.39 11.30 21.01
C GLN A 590 -9.91 10.10 20.21
N VAL A 591 -8.63 9.80 20.35
CA VAL A 591 -8.03 8.57 19.83
C VAL A 591 -8.26 7.45 20.83
N LEU A 592 -8.98 6.41 20.39
CA LEU A 592 -9.26 5.24 21.20
C LEU A 592 -8.08 4.27 21.17
N VAL A 593 -7.62 3.87 22.35
CA VAL A 593 -6.64 2.79 22.57
C VAL A 593 -7.45 1.54 22.90
N HIS A 594 -7.49 0.61 21.96
CA HIS A 594 -8.18 -0.66 22.12
C HIS A 594 -7.25 -1.68 22.76
N ALA A 595 -7.68 -2.33 23.83
CA ALA A 595 -6.91 -3.41 24.45
C ALA A 595 -7.84 -4.50 24.96
N HIS A 596 -7.36 -5.74 24.97
CA HIS A 596 -8.13 -6.84 25.57
C HIS A 596 -8.33 -6.60 27.08
N PRO A 597 -9.50 -6.88 27.68
CA PRO A 597 -9.72 -6.65 29.11
C PRO A 597 -8.67 -7.31 30.03
N GLN A 598 -8.21 -8.52 29.67
CA GLN A 598 -7.16 -9.22 30.44
C GLN A 598 -5.77 -8.57 30.33
N ALA A 599 -5.54 -7.72 29.31
CA ALA A 599 -4.26 -7.09 29.03
C ALA A 599 -3.97 -5.89 29.95
N VAL A 600 -5.03 -5.26 30.46
CA VAL A 600 -4.97 -3.92 31.09
C VAL A 600 -5.32 -3.92 32.58
N GLY A 601 -5.58 -5.09 33.16
CA GLY A 601 -5.73 -5.27 34.62
C GLY A 601 -6.84 -4.41 35.23
N GLU A 602 -6.46 -3.45 36.08
CA GLU A 602 -7.39 -2.56 36.80
C GLU A 602 -7.89 -1.35 35.99
N LEU A 603 -7.38 -1.14 34.77
CA LEU A 603 -7.83 -0.04 33.91
C LEU A 603 -9.24 -0.34 33.35
N ILE A 604 -10.05 0.71 33.20
CA ILE A 604 -11.43 0.61 32.73
C ILE A 604 -11.71 1.51 31.52
N ASP A 605 -12.77 1.20 30.78
CA ASP A 605 -13.24 2.02 29.65
C ASP A 605 -13.37 3.50 30.04
N GLY A 606 -12.84 4.38 29.19
CA GLY A 606 -12.86 5.83 29.38
C GLY A 606 -11.65 6.37 30.16
N ASP A 607 -10.81 5.53 30.76
CA ASP A 607 -9.56 5.98 31.37
C ASP A 607 -8.66 6.65 30.32
N THR A 608 -8.08 7.80 30.67
CA THR A 608 -6.98 8.37 29.88
C THR A 608 -5.71 7.58 30.18
N VAL A 609 -5.07 7.07 29.13
CA VAL A 609 -3.91 6.19 29.22
C VAL A 609 -2.74 6.71 28.41
N VAL A 610 -1.54 6.43 28.90
CA VAL A 610 -0.29 6.58 28.16
C VAL A 610 0.12 5.21 27.64
N VAL A 611 0.36 5.13 26.34
CA VAL A 611 0.98 3.99 25.69
C VAL A 611 2.44 4.35 25.43
N GLU A 612 3.37 3.51 25.88
CA GLU A 612 4.81 3.75 25.74
C GLU A 612 5.44 2.61 24.94
N SER A 613 6.30 2.97 24.00
CA SER A 613 7.21 2.04 23.30
C SER A 613 8.67 2.43 23.61
N PRO A 614 9.66 1.63 23.18
CA PRO A 614 11.07 2.04 23.27
C PRO A 614 11.39 3.35 22.53
N PHE A 615 10.51 3.80 21.62
CA PHE A 615 10.74 4.91 20.71
C PHE A 615 9.99 6.19 21.09
N GLY A 616 8.96 6.09 21.93
CA GLY A 616 8.16 7.25 22.31
C GLY A 616 6.90 6.89 23.07
N SER A 617 5.99 7.86 23.17
CA SER A 617 4.73 7.69 23.88
C SER A 617 3.56 8.38 23.17
N ALA A 618 2.35 7.88 23.42
CA ALA A 618 1.12 8.40 22.87
C ALA A 618 0.02 8.38 23.95
N ILE A 619 -0.83 9.42 24.00
CA ILE A 619 -1.91 9.53 24.99
C ILE A 619 -3.24 9.27 24.30
N GLY A 620 -4.08 8.39 24.84
CA GLY A 620 -5.42 8.15 24.29
C GLY A 620 -6.42 7.75 25.37
N VAL A 621 -7.62 7.39 24.92
CA VAL A 621 -8.71 6.95 25.81
C VAL A 621 -8.85 5.43 25.67
N LEU A 622 -8.77 4.71 26.79
CA LEU A 622 -8.90 3.26 26.79
C LEU A 622 -10.32 2.84 26.41
N HIS A 623 -10.41 1.87 25.52
CA HIS A 623 -11.61 1.10 25.24
C HIS A 623 -11.27 -0.39 25.25
N THR A 624 -11.91 -1.15 26.12
CA THR A 624 -11.69 -2.58 26.22
C THR A 624 -12.38 -3.31 25.07
N ASP A 625 -11.64 -4.18 24.39
CA ASP A 625 -12.11 -4.89 23.20
C ASP A 625 -11.73 -6.38 23.30
N ALA A 626 -12.72 -7.20 23.66
CA ALA A 626 -12.57 -8.65 23.78
C ALA A 626 -12.37 -9.36 22.41
N SER A 627 -12.46 -8.63 21.29
CA SER A 627 -12.13 -9.18 19.96
C SER A 627 -10.63 -9.21 19.67
N LEU A 628 -9.81 -8.54 20.49
CA LEU A 628 -8.36 -8.57 20.40
C LEU A 628 -7.77 -9.80 21.08
N ALA A 629 -6.67 -10.34 20.54
CA ALA A 629 -5.83 -11.28 21.26
C ALA A 629 -5.34 -10.64 22.58
N PRO A 630 -5.17 -11.41 23.67
CA PRO A 630 -4.83 -10.87 24.99
C PRO A 630 -3.55 -10.02 25.04
N ARG A 631 -2.67 -10.15 24.06
CA ARG A 631 -1.40 -9.44 23.97
C ARG A 631 -1.38 -8.32 22.92
N ALA A 632 -2.52 -8.00 22.32
CA ALA A 632 -2.63 -6.95 21.32
C ALA A 632 -3.19 -5.67 21.93
N VAL A 633 -2.58 -4.55 21.55
CA VAL A 633 -3.10 -3.19 21.79
C VAL A 633 -3.24 -2.54 20.43
N SER A 634 -4.42 -2.03 20.11
CA SER A 634 -4.68 -1.40 18.82
C SER A 634 -4.95 0.09 18.95
N ILE A 635 -4.32 0.88 18.09
CA ILE A 635 -4.48 2.33 18.05
C ILE A 635 -4.69 2.72 16.58
N PRO A 636 -5.70 3.56 16.27
CA PRO A 636 -5.93 3.98 14.90
C PRO A 636 -4.84 4.94 14.41
N HIS A 637 -4.49 4.81 13.14
CA HIS A 637 -3.54 5.68 12.45
C HIS A 637 -4.22 6.95 11.86
N GLY A 638 -3.42 7.98 11.56
CA GLY A 638 -3.83 9.12 10.72
C GLY A 638 -4.35 10.34 11.49
N TRP A 639 -4.11 10.41 12.79
CA TRP A 639 -4.50 11.52 13.66
C TRP A 639 -3.35 12.50 13.89
N HIS A 640 -3.66 13.76 14.17
CA HIS A 640 -2.66 14.81 14.38
C HIS A 640 -2.30 15.03 15.86
N THR A 641 -3.20 14.69 16.79
CA THR A 641 -2.97 14.83 18.25
C THR A 641 -2.24 13.62 18.81
N THR A 642 -2.82 12.44 18.62
CA THR A 642 -2.28 11.16 19.07
C THR A 642 -2.07 10.25 17.87
N ASN A 643 -0.84 10.18 17.38
CA ASN A 643 -0.51 9.34 16.25
C ASN A 643 0.33 8.13 16.69
N VAL A 644 0.02 6.96 16.15
CA VAL A 644 0.84 5.75 16.29
C VAL A 644 2.27 5.96 15.78
N CYS A 645 2.48 6.89 14.86
CA CYS A 645 3.81 7.27 14.38
C CYS A 645 4.74 7.80 15.49
N ALA A 646 4.19 8.29 16.62
CA ALA A 646 4.96 8.69 17.80
C ALA A 646 5.51 7.49 18.62
N LEU A 647 5.02 6.28 18.34
CA LEU A 647 5.48 5.03 18.98
C LEU A 647 6.48 4.25 18.11
N THR A 648 6.91 4.83 16.99
CA THR A 648 7.75 4.22 15.95
C THR A 648 8.96 5.09 15.67
N ASP A 649 10.05 4.50 15.18
CA ASP A 649 11.29 5.21 14.86
C ASP A 649 11.71 5.03 13.39
N THR A 650 12.52 5.95 12.87
CA THR A 650 13.05 5.91 11.49
C THR A 650 14.40 5.19 11.37
N ASP A 651 15.14 5.01 12.48
CA ASP A 651 16.52 4.56 12.47
C ASP A 651 16.72 3.17 13.09
N ALA A 652 15.93 2.84 14.11
CA ALA A 652 16.00 1.57 14.82
C ALA A 652 15.27 0.47 14.06
N GLU A 653 15.91 -0.70 13.96
CA GLU A 653 15.29 -1.93 13.43
C GLU A 653 14.72 -1.76 12.00
N VAL A 654 15.38 -0.96 11.16
CA VAL A 654 15.06 -0.84 9.73
C VAL A 654 15.49 -2.12 9.01
N ASP A 655 14.57 -2.73 8.28
CA ASP A 655 14.85 -3.95 7.54
C ASP A 655 15.91 -3.72 6.43
N PRO A 656 17.00 -4.50 6.39
CA PRO A 656 18.12 -4.23 5.49
C PRO A 656 17.83 -4.54 4.02
N TYR A 657 16.79 -5.33 3.71
CA TYR A 657 16.51 -5.77 2.34
C TYR A 657 15.39 -4.99 1.65
N SER A 658 14.40 -4.54 2.43
CA SER A 658 13.26 -3.75 1.98
C SER A 658 13.35 -2.27 2.37
N GLY A 659 14.15 -1.92 3.39
CA GLY A 659 14.18 -0.59 3.97
C GLY A 659 12.95 -0.24 4.81
N MET A 660 12.11 -1.24 5.13
CA MET A 660 10.90 -1.07 5.91
C MET A 660 11.23 -0.71 7.36
N VAL A 661 10.56 0.30 7.88
CA VAL A 661 10.59 0.66 9.30
C VAL A 661 9.61 -0.22 10.09
N TRP A 662 9.97 -0.55 11.34
CA TRP A 662 9.11 -1.37 12.20
C TRP A 662 7.94 -0.55 12.76
N GLN A 663 6.70 -0.91 12.38
CA GLN A 663 5.49 -0.12 12.69
C GLN A 663 4.35 -0.92 13.34
N SER A 664 4.42 -2.25 13.34
CA SER A 664 3.42 -3.17 13.90
C SER A 664 4.09 -4.28 14.69
N GLY A 665 3.43 -4.78 15.73
CA GLY A 665 3.98 -5.73 16.68
C GLY A 665 5.07 -5.15 17.59
N ILE A 666 5.10 -3.83 17.78
CA ILE A 666 6.08 -3.18 18.67
C ILE A 666 5.72 -3.49 20.13
N PRO A 667 6.67 -3.89 20.99
CA PRO A 667 6.46 -3.98 22.43
C PRO A 667 5.98 -2.66 23.00
N VAL A 668 4.86 -2.68 23.71
CA VAL A 668 4.31 -1.50 24.39
C VAL A 668 3.89 -1.81 25.82
N THR A 669 3.82 -0.76 26.64
CA THR A 669 3.15 -0.76 27.93
C THR A 669 1.95 0.18 27.88
N VAL A 670 0.93 -0.08 28.70
CA VAL A 670 -0.25 0.78 28.85
C VAL A 670 -0.41 1.08 30.33
N ARG A 671 -0.51 2.36 30.69
CA ARG A 671 -0.71 2.81 32.08
C ARG A 671 -1.66 3.99 32.14
N ARG A 672 -2.28 4.22 33.30
CA ARG A 672 -3.07 5.44 33.57
C ARG A 672 -2.16 6.68 33.38
N ALA A 673 -2.69 7.69 32.71
CA ALA A 673 -1.99 8.94 32.43
C ALA A 673 -1.71 9.76 33.68
#